data_AF-A0A9W8XYQ1-F1
#
_entry.id   AF-A0A9W8XYQ1-F1
#
_cell.length_a   1.000
_cell.length_b   1.000
_cell.length_c   1.000
_cell.angle_alpha   90.00
_cell.angle_beta   90.00
_cell.angle_gamma   90.00
#
_symmetry.space_group_name_H-M   'P 1'
#
loop_
_entity.id
_entity.type
_entity.pdbx_description
1 polymer ?
#
loop_
_entity_poly.entity_id
_entity_poly.type
_entity_poly.pdbx_seq_one_letter_code
_entity_poly.pdbx_strand_id
1 'polypeptide(L)'
;MMYLRPGFVVVIVGAALTALSTVIVAARYYSRHFLMGSMGVSDHLMLAALILTWGNFVINYYQDEMSSKYRPSYFRIPEKQHEIETAVRGTLITWWVYRINYNLALCFVKLSILFFYRAIATQRTFRRLVYTTIGFVSIYTFGACMAAIFQCENVKDAWSTAGYFAQFDRNPDTKRQPLKCYDPIRLWVFSAAANLLSDVIILLLPIPALLSLRVPMSKRLALIGIFSIGIMAIIASSVRMWVMMLWAESPVNSARFGADLLLWGQVETNSGIISASIPFLRLLFRRREKEEQGVTQKRIEVSPPKPMGAAAVSQNKPLEIDTWAFFGDEKKDGEGSPNWGPFITVPETGVIDVSTTVASSRLTKLLLAAVALFLSLVAILATLRLGVRAPSLLQYIKPRPTTLPLSSQAFRPLTNSTMAPKQYKTPPQLPPRFTATKQSLLDDTRRLIDRSRSVQDAIVRDVKLDSATFATALLPIAHDDNKMAIESHIIGFYNAVSTSKELRDASSEAEQLLDDFGIESSMREDVFNIVDAVLKNKEQLDPESQRLLEKDHKSFIRNGLSLPAGPKRDRFKEIKQRLSQISIAFQKNLNEENGGLWFTPEELDGVPEDTISTLKKGDGDNEGKLWLTFKYPDLFPTLKYATNAETRKKVFIENENKCNDNVALFREAILLRDEAARILGYDNHAQFRIEDKMAKTTKTVDDFLGDLRKRLAPGGKKEIDKLMEFKKQDTKERGLTGPLAEKYYLWDHRYYDRLMLEKDYQLDHQVIAEYFPLQTTIQGMLKIFEELFGLVFVEIVGEEDRAALAEGGKGSDIVWHEDVQIFSVWDDEGEGADFVGYLYLDLFPRDGKYGHAANFNLQPGYIDENGKRRYPATALVCNFSKPTPKKPSLLKHDEVVTLFHELGHGIHDLVSRTTYSRFHGTNTVRDFVEAPSQMLENWCWTPSQLRSLSHHYSYLSSDYEAAYLESSGAEKKPSEQIPNSLIANLINTKHVNDALFNLRQLHFGTFDMLVHEPSSHEEIEKLDITQKYNALRQEISQLDGPEALEGEKKGDWHWGNGQATFGHLIGGYDAGYYGYLSSQVYSTDMFYTVFKANPMNGKEGRRYRHTVLERGGSKEEMEILEEFLGRKPETEAFYRELGISQ
;
A
#
# COMPACT_ATOMS: atom_id res chain seq x y z
N MET A 1 1.60 1.79 19.71
CA MET A 1 2.82 0.95 19.69
C MET A 1 3.50 0.96 21.06
N MET A 2 3.69 -0.20 21.67
CA MET A 2 4.72 -0.37 22.70
C MET A 2 6.07 -0.24 21.99
N TYR A 3 6.84 0.81 22.30
CA TYR A 3 8.07 1.14 21.56
C TYR A 3 9.18 0.13 21.92
N LEU A 4 9.15 -1.03 21.26
CA LEU A 4 10.20 -2.04 21.32
C LEU A 4 11.51 -1.36 20.93
N ARG A 5 12.46 -1.30 21.86
CA ARG A 5 13.78 -0.69 21.62
C ARG A 5 14.41 -1.39 20.41
N PRO A 6 14.96 -0.67 19.41
CA PRO A 6 15.47 -1.30 18.18
C PRO A 6 16.48 -2.44 18.43
N GLY A 7 17.34 -2.32 19.46
CA GLY A 7 18.24 -3.40 19.86
C GLY A 7 17.52 -4.65 20.42
N PHE A 8 16.41 -4.49 21.13
CA PHE A 8 15.60 -5.60 21.63
C PHE A 8 14.89 -6.35 20.48
N VAL A 9 14.59 -5.68 19.36
CA VAL A 9 14.11 -6.35 18.14
C VAL A 9 15.18 -7.30 17.58
N VAL A 10 16.47 -6.93 17.64
CA VAL A 10 17.59 -7.82 17.27
C VAL A 10 17.61 -9.06 18.16
N VAL A 11 17.30 -8.93 19.45
CA VAL A 11 17.21 -10.07 20.37
C VAL A 11 16.03 -10.97 20.02
N ILE A 12 14.82 -10.42 19.78
CA ILE A 12 13.64 -11.22 19.43
C ILE A 12 13.85 -11.98 18.11
N VAL A 13 14.27 -11.28 17.05
CA VAL A 13 14.47 -11.88 15.73
C VAL A 13 15.64 -12.87 15.75
N GLY A 14 16.73 -12.54 16.44
CA GLY A 14 17.87 -13.44 16.63
C GLY A 14 17.49 -14.73 17.36
N ALA A 15 16.71 -14.64 18.44
CA ALA A 15 16.24 -15.80 19.19
C ALA A 15 15.37 -16.71 18.30
N ALA A 16 14.41 -16.14 17.57
CA ALA A 16 13.52 -16.89 16.70
C ALA A 16 14.27 -17.58 15.55
N LEU A 17 15.15 -16.86 14.85
CA LEU A 17 15.92 -17.41 13.73
C LEU A 17 16.94 -18.46 14.18
N THR A 18 17.63 -18.25 15.30
CA THR A 18 18.62 -19.22 15.80
C THR A 18 17.98 -20.44 16.47
N ALA A 19 16.79 -20.31 17.07
CA ALA A 19 15.98 -21.46 17.45
C ALA A 19 15.56 -22.28 16.23
N LEU A 20 15.05 -21.64 15.17
CA LEU A 20 14.68 -22.31 13.92
C LEU A 20 15.87 -23.02 13.24
N SER A 21 17.03 -22.34 13.15
CA SER A 21 18.29 -22.94 12.68
C SER A 21 18.71 -24.14 13.52
N THR A 22 18.51 -24.10 14.85
CA THR A 22 18.82 -25.22 15.75
C THR A 22 17.95 -26.44 15.46
N VAL A 23 16.63 -26.25 15.30
CA VAL A 23 15.69 -27.32 14.92
C VAL A 23 16.07 -27.91 13.56
N ILE A 24 16.41 -27.08 12.58
CA ILE A 24 16.77 -27.51 11.23
C ILE A 24 18.09 -28.27 11.18
N VAL A 25 19.11 -27.84 11.93
CA VAL A 25 20.39 -28.58 12.05
C VAL A 25 20.21 -29.88 12.81
N ALA A 26 19.38 -29.92 13.86
CA ALA A 26 19.05 -31.15 14.57
C ALA A 26 18.31 -32.15 13.65
N ALA A 27 17.33 -31.68 12.87
CA ALA A 27 16.61 -32.49 11.88
C ALA A 27 17.54 -32.99 10.75
N ARG A 28 18.52 -32.18 10.32
CA ARG A 28 19.58 -32.60 9.41
C ARG A 28 20.45 -33.70 10.02
N TYR A 29 20.94 -33.51 11.25
CA TYR A 29 21.75 -34.50 11.96
C TYR A 29 21.00 -35.82 12.13
N TYR A 30 19.73 -35.77 12.53
CA TYR A 30 18.87 -36.94 12.63
C TYR A 30 18.72 -37.66 11.27
N SER A 31 18.51 -36.91 10.20
CA SER A 31 18.41 -37.45 8.83
C SER A 31 19.72 -38.07 8.32
N ARG A 32 20.89 -37.53 8.70
CA ARG A 32 22.20 -38.03 8.29
C ARG A 32 22.61 -39.27 9.10
N HIS A 33 22.43 -39.21 10.42
CA HIS A 33 22.83 -40.26 11.35
C HIS A 33 21.86 -41.45 11.34
N PHE A 34 20.58 -41.23 11.65
CA PHE A 34 19.61 -42.33 11.85
C PHE A 34 18.97 -42.83 10.54
N LEU A 35 18.80 -41.98 9.51
CA LEU A 35 18.17 -42.40 8.24
C LEU A 35 19.16 -42.80 7.14
N MET A 36 20.45 -42.46 7.26
CA MET A 36 21.49 -42.82 6.27
C MET A 36 22.76 -43.45 6.86
N GLY A 37 22.86 -43.61 8.18
CA GLY A 37 23.97 -44.32 8.83
C GLY A 37 25.37 -43.72 8.61
N SER A 38 25.47 -42.48 8.10
CA SER A 38 26.77 -41.89 7.73
C SER A 38 26.76 -40.36 7.88
N MET A 39 27.67 -39.86 8.72
CA MET A 39 27.91 -38.43 8.91
C MET A 39 29.12 -37.99 8.09
N GLY A 40 29.06 -36.77 7.53
CA GLY A 40 30.12 -36.21 6.70
C GLY A 40 30.75 -34.97 7.34
N VAL A 41 31.92 -34.57 6.83
CA VAL A 41 32.62 -33.35 7.24
C VAL A 41 31.71 -32.10 7.14
N SER A 42 30.84 -32.05 6.13
CA SER A 42 29.85 -30.98 5.96
C SER A 42 28.85 -30.86 7.12
N ASP A 43 28.56 -31.95 7.83
CA ASP A 43 27.62 -31.95 8.95
C ASP A 43 28.27 -31.38 10.21
N HIS A 44 29.51 -31.79 10.51
CA HIS A 44 30.30 -31.23 11.61
C HIS A 44 30.62 -29.75 11.42
N LEU A 45 30.89 -29.32 10.18
CA LEU A 45 31.04 -27.89 9.86
C LEU A 45 29.74 -27.11 10.12
N MET A 46 28.57 -27.70 9.80
CA MET A 46 27.29 -27.04 10.08
C MET A 46 26.99 -26.95 11.58
N LEU A 47 27.37 -27.94 12.38
CA LEU A 47 27.26 -27.87 13.85
C LEU A 47 28.18 -26.78 14.43
N ALA A 48 29.42 -26.66 13.92
CA ALA A 48 30.33 -25.59 14.31
C ALA A 48 29.79 -24.20 13.94
N ALA A 49 29.18 -24.05 12.76
CA ALA A 49 28.50 -22.82 12.35
C ALA A 49 27.33 -22.46 13.28
N LEU A 50 26.52 -23.45 13.69
CA LEU A 50 25.41 -23.24 14.61
C LEU A 50 25.89 -22.77 16.00
N ILE A 51 26.95 -23.39 16.54
CA ILE A 51 27.54 -23.00 17.83
C ILE A 51 28.04 -21.55 17.80
N LEU A 52 28.73 -21.15 16.72
CA LEU A 52 29.16 -19.76 16.55
C LEU A 52 27.98 -18.80 16.35
N THR A 53 26.88 -19.25 15.76
CA THR A 53 25.65 -18.45 15.60
C THR A 53 24.95 -18.21 16.94
N TRP A 54 24.90 -19.22 17.82
CA TRP A 54 24.52 -19.02 19.23
C TRP A 54 25.46 -18.06 19.96
N GLY A 55 26.77 -18.13 19.71
CA GLY A 55 27.73 -17.15 20.19
C GLY A 55 27.40 -15.71 19.74
N ASN A 56 27.08 -15.52 18.45
CA ASN A 56 26.65 -14.23 17.91
C ASN A 56 25.31 -13.75 18.50
N PHE A 57 24.36 -14.65 18.78
CA PHE A 57 23.12 -14.30 19.48
C PHE A 57 23.41 -13.74 20.89
N VAL A 58 24.25 -14.43 21.67
CA VAL A 58 24.66 -13.98 23.01
C VAL A 58 25.40 -12.63 22.95
N ILE A 59 26.29 -12.44 21.98
CA ILE A 59 27.00 -11.16 21.80
C ILE A 59 26.02 -10.03 21.46
N ASN A 60 25.03 -10.29 20.61
CA ASN A 60 24.02 -9.31 20.24
C ASN A 60 23.10 -8.93 21.41
N TYR A 61 22.77 -9.89 22.29
CA TYR A 61 22.07 -9.61 23.55
C TYR A 61 22.87 -8.67 24.46
N TYR A 62 24.15 -8.97 24.70
CA TYR A 62 25.01 -8.07 25.49
C TYR A 62 25.22 -6.71 24.81
N GLN A 63 25.20 -6.64 23.48
CA GLN A 63 25.34 -5.38 22.76
C GLN A 63 24.07 -4.52 22.83
N ASP A 64 22.86 -5.10 22.82
CA ASP A 64 21.62 -4.40 23.19
C ASP A 64 21.68 -3.92 24.65
N GLU A 65 22.03 -4.81 25.59
CA GLU A 65 22.10 -4.48 27.01
C GLU A 65 23.06 -3.31 27.29
N MET A 66 24.27 -3.33 26.70
CA MET A 66 25.26 -2.27 26.88
C MET A 66 24.91 -0.98 26.13
N SER A 67 24.37 -1.07 24.90
CA SER A 67 23.95 0.13 24.15
C SER A 67 22.70 0.80 24.76
N SER A 68 21.84 0.05 25.45
CA SER A 68 20.68 0.60 26.15
C SER A 68 21.03 1.50 27.36
N LYS A 69 22.27 1.44 27.85
CA LYS A 69 22.76 2.19 29.02
C LYS A 69 23.17 3.63 28.69
N TYR A 70 23.16 4.04 27.41
CA TYR A 70 23.41 5.41 26.99
C TYR A 70 22.45 5.87 25.88
N ARG A 71 22.19 7.17 25.80
CA ARG A 71 21.38 7.74 24.70
C ARG A 71 22.29 8.17 23.54
N PRO A 72 21.90 7.99 22.27
CA PRO A 72 22.66 8.47 21.11
C PRO A 72 22.94 9.98 21.13
N SER A 73 22.15 10.78 21.85
CA SER A 73 22.41 12.21 22.04
C SER A 73 23.64 12.52 22.91
N TYR A 74 24.09 11.59 23.76
CA TYR A 74 25.22 11.83 24.67
C TYR A 74 26.55 11.90 23.91
N PHE A 75 26.66 11.32 22.71
CA PHE A 75 27.80 11.50 21.79
C PHE A 75 27.97 12.95 21.30
N ARG A 76 26.95 13.80 21.43
CA ARG A 76 26.99 15.22 21.02
C ARG A 76 27.32 16.18 22.15
N ILE A 77 27.44 15.71 23.40
CA ILE A 77 27.64 16.53 24.60
C ILE A 77 29.00 16.16 25.21
N PRO A 78 30.07 16.95 25.00
CA PRO A 78 31.41 16.61 25.47
C PRO A 78 31.47 16.33 26.98
N GLU A 79 30.72 17.08 27.79
CA GLU A 79 30.64 16.88 29.25
C GLU A 79 30.14 15.48 29.66
N LYS A 80 29.36 14.81 28.80
CA LYS A 80 28.77 13.48 29.06
C LYS A 80 29.59 12.31 28.53
N GLN A 81 30.76 12.55 27.93
CA GLN A 81 31.62 11.48 27.43
C GLN A 81 32.05 10.52 28.54
N HIS A 82 32.31 11.02 29.75
CA HIS A 82 32.69 10.20 30.89
C HIS A 82 31.54 9.28 31.38
N GLU A 83 30.28 9.74 31.29
CA GLU A 83 29.09 8.95 31.66
C GLU A 83 28.90 7.72 30.75
N ILE A 84 29.29 7.83 29.47
CA ILE A 84 29.09 6.77 28.47
C ILE A 84 30.32 5.88 28.24
N GLU A 85 31.49 6.28 28.74
CA GLU A 85 32.77 5.64 28.42
C GLU A 85 32.78 4.12 28.69
N THR A 86 32.31 3.70 29.86
CA THR A 86 32.27 2.28 30.24
C THR A 86 31.36 1.46 29.33
N ALA A 87 30.21 2.02 28.93
CA ALA A 87 29.25 1.32 28.08
C ALA A 87 29.70 1.30 26.61
N VAL A 88 30.29 2.38 26.11
CA VAL A 88 30.94 2.43 24.78
C VAL A 88 32.09 1.42 24.70
N ARG A 89 32.91 1.31 25.75
CA ARG A 89 33.95 0.26 25.84
C ARG A 89 33.37 -1.15 25.77
N GLY A 90 32.25 -1.39 26.45
CA GLY A 90 31.50 -2.65 26.34
C GLY A 90 31.09 -2.95 24.89
N THR A 91 30.45 -1.98 24.23
CA THR A 91 30.03 -2.06 22.83
C THR A 91 31.21 -2.29 21.86
N LEU A 92 32.37 -1.67 22.08
CA LEU A 92 33.57 -1.88 21.24
C LEU A 92 34.14 -3.30 21.41
N ILE A 93 34.12 -3.85 22.63
CA ILE A 93 34.54 -5.23 22.88
C ILE A 93 33.57 -6.22 22.22
N THR A 94 32.25 -6.03 22.33
CA THR A 94 31.27 -6.91 21.67
C THR A 94 31.41 -6.85 20.15
N TRP A 95 31.63 -5.67 19.55
CA TRP A 95 31.93 -5.53 18.12
C TRP A 95 33.17 -6.30 17.67
N TRP A 96 34.27 -6.22 18.44
CA TRP A 96 35.51 -6.91 18.12
C TRP A 96 35.35 -8.44 18.13
N VAL A 97 34.66 -8.98 19.15
CA VAL A 97 34.38 -10.43 19.24
C VAL A 97 33.36 -10.87 18.18
N TYR A 98 32.27 -10.12 17.98
CA TYR A 98 31.24 -10.39 16.97
C TYR A 98 31.86 -10.56 15.58
N ARG A 99 32.74 -9.64 15.19
CA ARG A 99 33.40 -9.63 13.88
C ARG A 99 34.18 -10.92 13.60
N ILE A 100 34.84 -11.50 14.60
CA ILE A 100 35.59 -12.75 14.46
C ILE A 100 34.61 -13.93 14.33
N ASN A 101 33.63 -14.04 15.25
CA ASN A 101 32.68 -15.15 15.28
C ASN A 101 31.75 -15.18 14.05
N TYR A 102 31.29 -14.03 13.57
CA TYR A 102 30.49 -13.90 12.35
C TYR A 102 31.24 -14.39 11.10
N ASN A 103 32.51 -14.00 10.92
CA ASN A 103 33.31 -14.47 9.77
C ASN A 103 33.57 -15.98 9.82
N LEU A 104 33.86 -16.52 11.00
CA LEU A 104 34.05 -17.97 11.20
C LEU A 104 32.75 -18.76 10.97
N ALA A 105 31.60 -18.26 11.45
CA ALA A 105 30.29 -18.89 11.26
C ALA A 105 29.95 -19.01 9.77
N LEU A 106 30.04 -17.92 9.01
CA LEU A 106 29.78 -17.95 7.57
C LEU A 106 30.78 -18.80 6.79
N CYS A 107 32.06 -18.82 7.18
CA CYS A 107 33.03 -19.72 6.58
C CYS A 107 32.61 -21.18 6.75
N PHE A 108 32.20 -21.61 7.94
CA PHE A 108 31.74 -22.99 8.17
C PHE A 108 30.44 -23.33 7.44
N VAL A 109 29.49 -22.39 7.30
CA VAL A 109 28.32 -22.56 6.42
C VAL A 109 28.76 -22.81 4.97
N LYS A 110 29.61 -21.93 4.43
CA LYS A 110 30.09 -21.98 3.04
C LYS A 110 30.90 -23.25 2.76
N LEU A 111 31.78 -23.63 3.69
CA LEU A 111 32.50 -24.90 3.60
C LEU A 111 31.54 -26.09 3.66
N SER A 112 30.53 -26.12 4.55
CA SER A 112 29.51 -27.20 4.53
C SER A 112 28.86 -27.35 3.15
N ILE A 113 28.46 -26.24 2.52
CA ILE A 113 27.85 -26.25 1.17
C ILE A 113 28.86 -26.76 0.13
N LEU A 114 30.10 -26.25 0.15
CA LEU A 114 31.14 -26.65 -0.81
C LEU A 114 31.61 -28.10 -0.65
N PHE A 115 31.68 -28.63 0.58
CA PHE A 115 31.95 -30.05 0.82
C PHE A 115 30.78 -30.93 0.37
N PHE A 116 29.52 -30.46 0.47
CA PHE A 116 28.38 -31.14 -0.15
C PHE A 116 28.46 -31.10 -1.68
N TYR A 117 28.77 -29.95 -2.30
CA TYR A 117 28.99 -29.84 -3.74
C TYR A 117 30.13 -30.73 -4.22
N ARG A 118 31.23 -30.84 -3.47
CA ARG A 118 32.32 -31.81 -3.72
C ARG A 118 31.82 -33.26 -3.74
N ALA A 119 30.92 -33.64 -2.83
CA ALA A 119 30.38 -34.99 -2.75
C ALA A 119 29.51 -35.36 -3.96
N ILE A 120 28.76 -34.40 -4.52
CA ILE A 120 27.93 -34.60 -5.73
C ILE A 120 28.69 -34.29 -7.04
N ALA A 121 29.94 -33.81 -6.98
CA ALA A 121 30.72 -33.37 -8.13
C ALA A 121 31.24 -34.52 -8.99
N THR A 122 30.46 -34.96 -9.98
CA THR A 122 30.88 -35.97 -10.98
C THR A 122 31.83 -35.40 -12.05
N GLN A 123 31.61 -34.16 -12.50
CA GLN A 123 32.42 -33.54 -13.56
C GLN A 123 33.76 -32.96 -13.04
N ARG A 124 34.84 -33.18 -13.79
CA ARG A 124 36.20 -32.71 -13.43
C ARG A 124 36.33 -31.19 -13.33
N THR A 125 35.65 -30.44 -14.21
CA THR A 125 35.61 -28.97 -14.23
C THR A 125 34.94 -28.41 -12.98
N PHE A 126 33.70 -28.85 -12.73
CA PHE A 126 32.92 -28.51 -11.53
C PHE A 126 33.69 -28.84 -10.23
N ARG A 127 34.33 -30.01 -10.16
CA ARG A 127 35.16 -30.40 -9.01
C ARG A 127 36.37 -29.50 -8.79
N ARG A 128 37.04 -29.04 -9.86
CA ARG A 128 38.15 -28.05 -9.76
C ARG A 128 37.63 -26.71 -9.22
N LEU A 129 36.52 -26.21 -9.75
CA LEU A 129 35.90 -24.96 -9.30
C LEU A 129 35.54 -25.02 -7.80
N VAL A 130 34.94 -26.13 -7.34
CA VAL A 130 34.66 -26.34 -5.90
C VAL A 130 35.93 -26.26 -5.05
N TYR A 131 37.02 -26.92 -5.45
CA TYR A 131 38.28 -26.85 -4.69
C TYR A 131 38.91 -25.45 -4.71
N THR A 132 38.85 -24.73 -5.83
CA THR A 132 39.30 -23.32 -5.91
C THR A 132 38.48 -22.44 -4.98
N THR A 133 37.15 -22.60 -4.93
CA THR A 133 36.28 -21.83 -4.02
C THR A 133 36.52 -22.20 -2.56
N ILE A 134 36.76 -23.47 -2.22
CA ILE A 134 37.16 -23.88 -0.85
C ILE A 134 38.46 -23.19 -0.44
N GLY A 135 39.47 -23.21 -1.32
CA GLY A 135 40.75 -22.53 -1.09
C GLY A 135 40.57 -21.03 -0.88
N PHE A 136 39.81 -20.37 -1.77
CA PHE A 136 39.50 -18.94 -1.67
C PHE A 136 38.81 -18.60 -0.34
N VAL A 137 37.69 -19.24 -0.02
CA VAL A 137 36.91 -18.98 1.21
C VAL A 137 37.77 -19.21 2.46
N SER A 138 38.58 -20.27 2.49
CA SER A 138 39.43 -20.59 3.64
C SER A 138 40.54 -19.54 3.85
N ILE A 139 41.28 -19.20 2.77
CA ILE A 139 42.40 -18.25 2.82
C ILE A 139 41.90 -16.84 3.13
N TYR A 140 40.83 -16.39 2.46
CA TYR A 140 40.23 -15.08 2.71
C TYR A 140 39.69 -14.97 4.15
N THR A 141 38.95 -15.96 4.65
CA THR A 141 38.43 -15.93 6.04
C THR A 141 39.58 -15.89 7.05
N PHE A 142 40.62 -16.71 6.85
CA PHE A 142 41.79 -16.70 7.73
C PHE A 142 42.46 -15.32 7.75
N GLY A 143 42.70 -14.72 6.58
CA GLY A 143 43.23 -13.36 6.47
C GLY A 143 42.34 -12.30 7.14
N ALA A 144 41.02 -12.37 6.94
CA ALA A 144 40.06 -11.46 7.55
C ALA A 144 40.02 -11.58 9.09
N CYS A 145 40.14 -12.80 9.62
CA CYS A 145 40.18 -13.05 11.06
C CYS A 145 41.51 -12.59 11.68
N MET A 146 42.65 -12.89 11.05
CA MET A 146 43.96 -12.41 11.52
C MET A 146 44.02 -10.88 11.52
N ALA A 147 43.53 -10.23 10.45
CA ALA A 147 43.48 -8.79 10.36
C ALA A 147 42.43 -8.15 11.32
N ALA A 148 41.44 -8.91 11.80
CA ALA A 148 40.52 -8.46 12.86
C ALA A 148 41.15 -8.55 14.26
N ILE A 149 41.90 -9.63 14.51
CA ILE A 149 42.58 -9.86 15.79
C ILE A 149 43.73 -8.86 15.96
N PHE A 150 44.57 -8.70 14.94
CA PHE A 150 45.76 -7.83 14.95
C PHE A 150 45.51 -6.47 14.28
N GLN A 151 44.31 -5.89 14.45
CA GLN A 151 43.96 -4.59 13.83
C GLN A 151 44.75 -3.40 14.40
N CYS A 152 45.38 -3.56 15.57
CA CYS A 152 46.26 -2.58 16.22
C CYS A 152 47.56 -3.26 16.66
N GLU A 153 48.67 -2.51 16.75
CA GLU A 153 49.97 -3.02 17.22
C GLU A 153 49.89 -3.62 18.63
N ASN A 154 49.04 -3.05 19.50
CA ASN A 154 48.60 -3.65 20.76
C ASN A 154 47.10 -3.96 20.68
N VAL A 155 46.72 -5.23 20.88
CA VAL A 155 45.32 -5.69 20.74
C VAL A 155 44.37 -4.93 21.67
N LYS A 156 44.84 -4.44 22.82
CA LYS A 156 44.01 -3.66 23.77
C LYS A 156 43.51 -2.32 23.22
N ASP A 157 44.19 -1.77 22.22
CA ASP A 157 43.83 -0.49 21.61
C ASP A 157 42.60 -0.61 20.70
N ALA A 158 42.25 -1.83 20.29
CA ALA A 158 41.07 -2.15 19.46
C ALA A 158 39.73 -1.69 20.07
N TRP A 159 39.68 -1.52 21.39
CA TRP A 159 38.51 -1.06 22.15
C TRP A 159 38.83 0.17 23.02
N SER A 160 39.81 0.98 22.61
CA SER A 160 40.14 2.25 23.26
C SER A 160 39.04 3.29 23.03
N THR A 161 38.38 3.71 24.10
CA THR A 161 37.36 4.77 24.12
C THR A 161 37.93 6.11 23.69
N ALA A 162 39.08 6.50 24.27
CA ALA A 162 39.81 7.70 23.88
C ALA A 162 40.18 7.68 22.38
N GLY A 163 40.57 6.51 21.85
CA GLY A 163 40.82 6.32 20.43
C GLY A 163 39.59 6.46 19.55
N TYR A 164 38.46 5.88 19.97
CA TYR A 164 37.19 5.96 19.27
C TYR A 164 36.70 7.41 19.18
N PHE A 165 36.62 8.15 20.28
CA PHE A 165 36.16 9.55 20.24
C PHE A 165 37.12 10.47 19.47
N ALA A 166 38.43 10.26 19.55
CA ALA A 166 39.43 11.07 18.83
C ALA A 166 39.38 10.92 17.29
N GLN A 167 38.69 9.91 16.75
CA GLN A 167 38.44 9.79 15.30
C GLN A 167 37.40 10.79 14.79
N PHE A 168 36.51 11.27 15.67
CA PHE A 168 35.36 12.10 15.31
C PHE A 168 35.47 13.55 15.79
N ASP A 169 36.44 13.84 16.67
CA ASP A 169 36.80 15.22 16.98
C ASP A 169 37.44 15.90 15.76
N ARG A 170 36.81 17.01 15.34
CA ARG A 170 37.22 17.84 14.20
C ARG A 170 38.04 19.06 14.64
N ASN A 171 38.22 19.29 15.93
CA ASN A 171 39.04 20.41 16.41
C ASN A 171 40.54 20.13 16.10
N PRO A 172 41.21 20.99 15.31
CA PRO A 172 42.59 20.77 14.87
C PRO A 172 43.63 20.87 15.99
N ASP A 173 43.31 21.52 17.11
CA ASP A 173 44.24 21.66 18.26
C ASP A 173 44.28 20.42 19.16
N THR A 174 43.29 19.52 19.02
CA THR A 174 43.18 18.29 19.80
C THR A 174 44.21 17.27 19.33
N LYS A 175 45.31 17.14 20.08
CA LYS A 175 46.35 16.13 19.83
C LYS A 175 45.76 14.72 19.94
N ARG A 176 45.37 14.13 18.81
CA ARG A 176 44.96 12.72 18.69
C ARG A 176 46.00 11.83 19.34
N GLN A 177 45.59 10.94 20.24
CA GLN A 177 46.50 9.93 20.77
C GLN A 177 47.01 9.05 19.59
N PRO A 178 48.33 8.84 19.45
CA PRO A 178 48.91 8.14 18.31
C PRO A 178 48.74 6.62 18.44
N LEU A 179 47.50 6.16 18.28
CA LEU A 179 47.15 4.75 18.25
C LEU A 179 47.46 4.18 16.86
N LYS A 180 48.43 3.28 16.78
CA LYS A 180 48.80 2.58 15.55
C LYS A 180 47.84 1.42 15.29
N CYS A 181 46.67 1.77 14.78
CA CYS A 181 45.66 0.86 14.29
C CYS A 181 45.46 1.02 12.78
N TYR A 182 45.17 -0.07 12.08
CA TYR A 182 44.68 -0.02 10.72
C TYR A 182 43.25 0.53 10.70
N ASP A 183 42.91 1.26 9.64
CA ASP A 183 41.55 1.76 9.40
C ASP A 183 40.56 0.58 9.37
N PRO A 184 39.67 0.44 10.37
CA PRO A 184 38.79 -0.71 10.45
C PRO A 184 37.78 -0.71 9.29
N ILE A 185 37.29 0.46 8.87
CA ILE A 185 36.24 0.59 7.85
C ILE A 185 36.72 0.01 6.51
N ARG A 186 37.96 0.33 6.09
CA ARG A 186 38.54 -0.22 4.84
C ARG A 186 38.64 -1.74 4.87
N LEU A 187 39.09 -2.28 5.99
CA LEU A 187 39.24 -3.72 6.18
C LEU A 187 37.88 -4.43 6.23
N TRP A 188 36.85 -3.76 6.77
CA TRP A 188 35.49 -4.28 6.86
C TRP A 188 34.77 -4.25 5.50
N VAL A 189 34.94 -3.20 4.70
CA VAL A 189 34.41 -3.11 3.33
C VAL A 189 35.04 -4.18 2.42
N PHE A 190 36.37 -4.37 2.49
CA PHE A 190 37.04 -5.45 1.77
C PHE A 190 36.50 -6.83 2.17
N SER A 191 36.33 -7.05 3.47
CA SER A 191 35.76 -8.29 4.04
C SER A 191 34.33 -8.54 3.57
N ALA A 192 33.44 -7.53 3.63
CA ALA A 192 32.06 -7.65 3.16
C ALA A 192 31.97 -7.95 1.66
N ALA A 193 32.79 -7.29 0.83
CA ALA A 193 32.82 -7.50 -0.62
C ALA A 193 33.32 -8.92 -1.00
N ALA A 194 34.39 -9.40 -0.36
CA ALA A 194 34.90 -10.75 -0.59
C ALA A 194 33.91 -11.84 -0.10
N ASN A 195 33.22 -11.58 1.01
CA ASN A 195 32.16 -12.44 1.52
C ASN A 195 31.00 -12.55 0.52
N LEU A 196 30.41 -11.41 0.11
CA LEU A 196 29.32 -11.34 -0.88
C LEU A 196 29.70 -12.01 -2.22
N LEU A 197 30.91 -11.78 -2.71
CA LEU A 197 31.41 -12.43 -3.93
C LEU A 197 31.42 -13.96 -3.80
N SER A 198 31.83 -14.49 -2.64
CA SER A 198 31.82 -15.95 -2.41
C SER A 198 30.40 -16.52 -2.36
N ASP A 199 29.40 -15.78 -1.84
CA ASP A 199 28.00 -16.23 -1.81
C ASP A 199 27.41 -16.33 -3.22
N VAL A 200 27.65 -15.31 -4.06
CA VAL A 200 27.26 -15.34 -5.48
C VAL A 200 27.92 -16.52 -6.20
N ILE A 201 29.22 -16.76 -6.00
CA ILE A 201 29.93 -17.89 -6.62
C ILE A 201 29.32 -19.23 -6.16
N ILE A 202 29.07 -19.40 -4.87
CA ILE A 202 28.50 -20.64 -4.30
C ILE A 202 27.08 -20.88 -4.83
N LEU A 203 26.24 -19.85 -4.93
CA LEU A 203 24.88 -19.97 -5.46
C LEU A 203 24.87 -20.38 -6.95
N LEU A 204 25.74 -19.78 -7.76
CA LEU A 204 25.79 -20.02 -9.21
C LEU A 204 26.45 -21.35 -9.59
N LEU A 205 27.44 -21.80 -8.80
CA LEU A 205 28.25 -22.99 -9.08
C LEU A 205 27.45 -24.25 -9.47
N PRO A 206 26.38 -24.67 -8.76
CA PRO A 206 25.61 -25.87 -9.13
C PRO A 206 24.65 -25.70 -10.32
N ILE A 207 24.34 -24.47 -10.76
CA ILE A 207 23.29 -24.20 -11.74
C ILE A 207 23.54 -24.88 -13.10
N PRO A 208 24.74 -24.80 -13.72
CA PRO A 208 25.01 -25.47 -14.99
C PRO A 208 24.86 -27.00 -14.92
N ALA A 209 25.25 -27.60 -13.78
CA ALA A 209 25.09 -29.04 -13.56
C ALA A 209 23.61 -29.43 -13.42
N LEU A 210 22.82 -28.61 -12.72
CA LEU A 210 21.39 -28.87 -12.51
C LEU A 210 20.55 -28.63 -13.76
N LEU A 211 20.89 -27.64 -14.58
CA LEU A 211 20.25 -27.42 -15.89
C LEU A 211 20.52 -28.55 -16.90
N SER A 212 21.61 -29.31 -16.74
CA SER A 212 21.90 -30.49 -17.57
C SER A 212 21.05 -31.72 -17.25
N LEU A 213 20.34 -31.72 -16.11
CA LEU A 213 19.49 -32.83 -15.68
C LEU A 213 18.03 -32.61 -16.10
N ARG A 214 17.42 -33.59 -16.78
CA ARG A 214 15.97 -33.60 -17.07
C ARG A 214 15.17 -33.95 -15.81
N VAL A 215 14.90 -32.95 -14.98
CA VAL A 215 14.25 -33.12 -13.67
C VAL A 215 12.73 -32.80 -13.75
N PRO A 216 11.83 -33.68 -13.27
CA PRO A 216 10.38 -33.42 -13.26
C PRO A 216 9.98 -32.31 -12.29
N MET A 217 8.84 -31.63 -12.58
CA MET A 217 8.46 -30.35 -11.97
C MET A 217 8.43 -30.33 -10.43
N SER A 218 7.95 -31.38 -9.76
CA SER A 218 7.95 -31.45 -8.29
C SER A 218 9.35 -31.40 -7.68
N LYS A 219 10.34 -32.02 -8.34
CA LYS A 219 11.75 -31.93 -7.95
C LYS A 219 12.39 -30.59 -8.36
N ARG A 220 11.81 -29.87 -9.32
CA ARG A 220 12.22 -28.52 -9.74
C ARG A 220 11.77 -27.45 -8.74
N LEU A 221 10.55 -27.54 -8.22
CA LEU A 221 10.02 -26.67 -7.17
C LEU A 221 10.84 -26.73 -5.87
N ALA A 222 11.17 -27.93 -5.40
CA ALA A 222 12.06 -28.09 -4.24
C ALA A 222 13.47 -27.50 -4.46
N LEU A 223 13.97 -27.56 -5.70
CA LEU A 223 15.24 -26.96 -6.09
C LEU A 223 15.16 -25.42 -6.04
N ILE A 224 14.08 -24.85 -6.57
CA ILE A 224 13.79 -23.41 -6.54
C ILE A 224 13.75 -22.92 -5.10
N GLY A 225 13.03 -23.60 -4.19
CA GLY A 225 12.98 -23.22 -2.77
C GLY A 225 14.35 -23.16 -2.07
N ILE A 226 15.26 -24.09 -2.38
CA ILE A 226 16.64 -24.06 -1.87
C ILE A 226 17.40 -22.84 -2.42
N PHE A 227 17.26 -22.53 -3.71
CA PHE A 227 17.88 -21.35 -4.31
C PHE A 227 17.28 -20.04 -3.81
N SER A 228 15.97 -19.95 -3.58
CA SER A 228 15.29 -18.76 -3.04
C SER A 228 15.82 -18.38 -1.64
N ILE A 229 16.07 -19.37 -0.77
CA ILE A 229 16.64 -19.10 0.57
C ILE A 229 18.14 -18.78 0.47
N GLY A 230 18.86 -19.34 -0.50
CA GLY A 230 20.23 -18.92 -0.84
C GLY A 230 20.32 -17.48 -1.35
N ILE A 231 19.33 -17.02 -2.13
CA ILE A 231 19.21 -15.63 -2.59
C ILE A 231 18.94 -14.68 -1.41
N MET A 232 18.14 -15.10 -0.42
CA MET A 232 17.91 -14.31 0.81
C MET A 232 19.21 -14.02 1.57
N ALA A 233 20.16 -14.97 1.61
CA ALA A 233 21.47 -14.73 2.21
C ALA A 233 22.23 -13.63 1.46
N ILE A 234 22.25 -13.64 0.12
CA ILE A 234 22.90 -12.61 -0.72
C ILE A 234 22.24 -11.22 -0.53
N ILE A 235 20.91 -11.18 -0.41
CA ILE A 235 20.17 -9.94 -0.11
C ILE A 235 20.59 -9.42 1.26
N ALA A 236 20.61 -10.27 2.29
CA ALA A 236 21.05 -9.90 3.62
C ALA A 236 22.51 -9.42 3.66
N SER A 237 23.45 -10.09 2.98
CA SER A 237 24.85 -9.64 2.80
C SER A 237 24.92 -8.25 2.16
N SER A 238 24.10 -8.00 1.15
CA SER A 238 24.08 -6.73 0.39
C SER A 238 23.52 -5.57 1.22
N VAL A 239 22.38 -5.79 1.89
CA VAL A 239 21.80 -4.80 2.83
C VAL A 239 22.74 -4.55 3.99
N ARG A 240 23.35 -5.60 4.58
CA ARG A 240 24.33 -5.46 5.65
C ARG A 240 25.56 -4.65 5.23
N MET A 241 26.05 -4.83 4.00
CA MET A 241 27.16 -4.04 3.46
C MET A 241 26.78 -2.56 3.26
N TRP A 242 25.54 -2.26 2.87
CA TRP A 242 25.03 -0.89 2.75
C TRP A 242 24.83 -0.21 4.11
N VAL A 243 24.15 -0.88 5.05
CA VAL A 243 23.98 -0.42 6.45
C VAL A 243 25.33 -0.19 7.14
N MET A 244 26.34 -1.03 6.83
CA MET A 244 27.72 -0.83 7.31
C MET A 244 28.35 0.48 6.83
N MET A 245 28.07 0.92 5.60
CA MET A 245 28.59 2.20 5.10
C MET A 245 27.95 3.37 5.87
N LEU A 246 26.63 3.34 6.07
CA LEU A 246 25.91 4.36 6.87
C LEU A 246 26.42 4.40 8.32
N TRP A 247 26.61 3.23 8.95
CA TRP A 247 27.15 3.08 10.31
C TRP A 247 28.53 3.75 10.48
N ALA A 248 29.35 3.76 9.43
CA ALA A 248 30.71 4.29 9.44
C ALA A 248 30.83 5.82 9.26
N GLU A 249 29.75 6.53 8.92
CA GLU A 249 29.79 7.97 8.58
C GLU A 249 29.97 8.89 9.79
N SER A 250 29.44 8.52 10.97
CA SER A 250 29.50 9.34 12.20
C SER A 250 29.16 8.53 13.45
N PRO A 251 29.52 8.96 14.67
CA PRO A 251 29.19 8.25 15.92
C PRO A 251 27.68 8.12 16.13
N VAL A 252 26.92 9.12 15.68
CA VAL A 252 25.46 9.13 15.76
C VAL A 252 24.88 8.05 14.84
N ASN A 253 25.42 7.91 13.64
CA ASN A 253 25.04 6.83 12.73
C ASN A 253 25.54 5.46 13.25
N SER A 254 26.72 5.39 13.89
CA SER A 254 27.21 4.17 14.54
C SER A 254 26.28 3.70 15.67
N ALA A 255 25.73 4.65 16.44
CA ALA A 255 24.76 4.38 17.51
C ALA A 255 23.35 4.08 16.97
N ARG A 256 22.95 4.67 15.83
CA ARG A 256 21.63 4.47 15.20
C ARG A 256 21.53 3.13 14.46
N PHE A 257 22.47 2.87 13.54
CA PHE A 257 22.44 1.72 12.63
C PHE A 257 23.16 0.48 13.18
N GLY A 258 23.72 0.56 14.40
CA GLY A 258 24.42 -0.57 15.02
C GLY A 258 23.52 -1.78 15.26
N ALA A 259 22.24 -1.58 15.58
CA ALA A 259 21.25 -2.64 15.73
C ALA A 259 20.91 -3.30 14.38
N ASP A 260 20.66 -2.51 13.34
CA ASP A 260 20.35 -3.01 11.99
C ASP A 260 21.50 -3.84 11.41
N LEU A 261 22.74 -3.41 11.65
CA LEU A 261 23.95 -4.11 11.20
C LEU A 261 24.10 -5.50 11.84
N LEU A 262 23.73 -5.64 13.11
CA LEU A 262 23.68 -6.92 13.83
C LEU A 262 22.51 -7.80 13.35
N LEU A 263 21.33 -7.20 13.14
CA LEU A 263 20.13 -7.88 12.66
C LEU A 263 20.37 -8.54 11.31
N TRP A 264 20.88 -7.80 10.32
CA TRP A 264 21.14 -8.35 9.00
C TRP A 264 22.24 -9.41 8.99
N GLY A 265 23.23 -9.32 9.89
CA GLY A 265 24.23 -10.38 10.08
C GLY A 265 23.66 -11.67 10.68
N GLN A 266 22.66 -11.58 11.57
CA GLN A 266 21.90 -12.75 12.02
C GLN A 266 21.03 -13.35 10.91
N VAL A 267 20.32 -12.53 10.12
CA VAL A 267 19.52 -13.00 8.97
C VAL A 267 20.42 -13.76 7.98
N GLU A 268 21.53 -13.15 7.56
CA GLU A 268 22.53 -13.73 6.65
C GLU A 268 23.03 -15.10 7.15
N THR A 269 23.45 -15.18 8.42
CA THR A 269 24.02 -16.41 8.99
C THR A 269 22.97 -17.52 9.14
N ASN A 270 21.77 -17.19 9.64
CA ASN A 270 20.70 -18.17 9.84
C ASN A 270 20.11 -18.65 8.49
N SER A 271 19.86 -17.75 7.53
CA SER A 271 19.43 -18.15 6.17
C SER A 271 20.48 -19.03 5.47
N GLY A 272 21.77 -18.78 5.71
CA GLY A 272 22.86 -19.66 5.27
C GLY A 272 22.79 -21.06 5.88
N ILE A 273 22.61 -21.17 7.21
CA ILE A 273 22.46 -22.47 7.91
C ILE A 273 21.25 -23.26 7.39
N ILE A 274 20.12 -22.56 7.20
CA ILE A 274 18.86 -23.14 6.75
C ILE A 274 18.99 -23.66 5.31
N SER A 275 19.42 -22.81 4.36
CA SER A 275 19.59 -23.20 2.95
C SER A 275 20.59 -24.36 2.78
N ALA A 276 21.68 -24.36 3.54
CA ALA A 276 22.67 -25.44 3.54
C ALA A 276 22.14 -26.79 4.09
N SER A 277 21.03 -26.78 4.83
CA SER A 277 20.53 -27.95 5.57
C SER A 277 19.26 -28.56 4.96
N ILE A 278 18.41 -27.77 4.30
CA ILE A 278 17.20 -28.23 3.60
C ILE A 278 17.41 -29.44 2.67
N PRO A 279 18.49 -29.54 1.86
CA PRO A 279 18.68 -30.68 0.95
C PRO A 279 18.64 -32.05 1.64
N PHE A 280 19.00 -32.12 2.91
CA PHE A 280 19.04 -33.35 3.71
C PHE A 280 17.70 -33.66 4.40
N LEU A 281 16.87 -32.65 4.67
CA LEU A 281 15.57 -32.81 5.35
C LEU A 281 14.54 -33.58 4.52
N ARG A 282 14.71 -33.62 3.19
CA ARG A 282 13.86 -34.40 2.26
C ARG A 282 13.70 -35.87 2.68
N LEU A 283 14.69 -36.43 3.38
CA LEU A 283 14.69 -37.83 3.83
C LEU A 283 13.62 -38.13 4.88
N LEU A 284 13.18 -37.13 5.66
CA LEU A 284 12.10 -37.25 6.64
C LEU A 284 10.76 -37.53 5.95
N PHE A 285 10.48 -36.78 4.89
CA PHE A 285 9.21 -36.85 4.16
C PHE A 285 9.08 -38.10 3.28
N ARG A 286 10.21 -38.69 2.85
CA ARG A 286 10.25 -39.89 2.01
C ARG A 286 9.71 -41.16 2.71
N ARG A 287 9.55 -41.15 4.03
CA ARG A 287 8.89 -42.25 4.77
C ARG A 287 7.37 -42.16 4.68
N ARG A 288 6.82 -40.94 4.67
CA ARG A 288 5.37 -40.64 4.59
C ARG A 288 4.78 -40.94 3.21
N GLU A 289 5.51 -40.63 2.13
CA GLU A 289 5.14 -41.02 0.74
C GLU A 289 4.89 -42.55 0.59
N LYS A 290 5.48 -43.39 1.45
CA LYS A 290 5.25 -44.85 1.45
C LYS A 290 4.07 -45.30 2.30
N GLU A 291 3.62 -44.48 3.25
CA GLU A 291 2.45 -44.77 4.11
C GLU A 291 1.16 -44.30 3.42
N GLU A 292 1.20 -43.16 2.73
CA GLU A 292 0.05 -42.58 2.00
C GLU A 292 -0.33 -43.34 0.72
N GLN A 293 0.60 -44.09 0.10
CA GLN A 293 0.35 -44.80 -1.17
C GLN A 293 -0.33 -46.18 -1.03
N GLY A 294 -0.75 -46.60 0.16
CA GLY A 294 -1.59 -47.80 0.34
C GLY A 294 -0.95 -49.13 -0.09
N VAL A 295 0.37 -49.18 -0.34
CA VAL A 295 1.07 -50.42 -0.70
C VAL A 295 1.42 -51.17 0.59
N THR A 296 0.52 -52.05 1.01
CA THR A 296 0.74 -53.02 2.09
C THR A 296 1.87 -53.99 1.70
N GLN A 297 3.12 -53.62 1.95
CA GLN A 297 4.25 -54.51 1.73
C GLN A 297 4.21 -55.59 2.83
N LYS A 298 3.73 -56.79 2.46
CA LYS A 298 3.57 -57.95 3.35
C LYS A 298 4.77 -58.10 4.28
N ARG A 299 4.47 -58.24 5.58
CA ARG A 299 5.40 -58.80 6.57
C ARG A 299 5.69 -60.25 6.18
N ILE A 300 6.79 -60.47 5.46
CA ILE A 300 7.35 -61.82 5.30
C ILE A 300 8.28 -62.03 6.50
N GLU A 301 7.83 -62.82 7.46
CA GLU A 301 8.73 -63.40 8.45
C GLU A 301 9.66 -64.38 7.74
N VAL A 302 10.97 -64.13 7.82
CA VAL A 302 11.99 -65.12 7.48
C VAL A 302 12.87 -65.30 8.71
N SER A 303 12.70 -66.45 9.37
CA SER A 303 13.60 -66.88 10.45
C SER A 303 15.02 -67.13 9.91
N PRO A 304 16.07 -66.95 10.73
CA PRO A 304 17.45 -66.93 10.25
C PRO A 304 17.93 -68.32 9.79
N PRO A 305 18.56 -68.45 8.61
CA PRO A 305 19.34 -69.62 8.25
C PRO A 305 20.67 -69.65 9.02
N LYS A 306 21.02 -70.81 9.59
CA LYS A 306 22.38 -71.07 10.10
C LYS A 306 23.38 -71.30 8.96
N PRO A 307 24.70 -71.08 9.19
CA PRO A 307 25.70 -71.05 8.12
C PRO A 307 26.27 -72.43 7.76
N MET A 308 26.35 -72.71 6.45
CA MET A 308 27.17 -73.70 5.74
C MET A 308 26.86 -73.49 4.24
N GLY A 309 27.76 -73.61 3.26
CA GLY A 309 29.19 -73.84 3.21
C GLY A 309 29.67 -73.64 1.76
N ALA A 310 30.98 -73.54 1.54
CA ALA A 310 31.60 -73.15 0.26
C ALA A 310 31.11 -73.87 -1.02
N ALA A 311 31.05 -73.15 -2.15
CA ALA A 311 31.85 -73.42 -3.37
C ALA A 311 31.62 -72.41 -4.52
N ALA A 312 32.70 -72.14 -5.29
CA ALA A 312 32.77 -71.65 -6.68
C ALA A 312 32.00 -70.34 -7.07
N VAL A 313 32.65 -69.16 -7.14
CA VAL A 313 33.51 -68.65 -8.26
C VAL A 313 32.65 -68.29 -9.51
N SER A 314 32.48 -67.03 -9.87
CA SER A 314 33.57 -66.19 -10.41
C SER A 314 33.52 -64.68 -10.07
N GLN A 315 34.66 -64.22 -9.54
CA GLN A 315 35.49 -63.11 -10.01
C GLN A 315 34.84 -61.76 -10.42
N ASN A 316 35.25 -60.60 -9.93
CA ASN A 316 35.94 -60.14 -8.71
C ASN A 316 36.03 -58.60 -8.82
N LYS A 317 36.07 -57.88 -7.69
CA LYS A 317 36.41 -56.45 -7.63
C LYS A 317 37.85 -56.18 -8.13
N PRO A 318 38.19 -54.97 -8.60
CA PRO A 318 39.52 -54.40 -8.38
C PRO A 318 39.63 -53.86 -6.95
N LEU A 319 40.81 -54.06 -6.36
CA LEU A 319 41.07 -54.12 -4.93
C LEU A 319 41.02 -52.78 -4.17
N GLU A 320 40.77 -52.88 -2.87
CA GLU A 320 40.98 -51.82 -1.87
C GLU A 320 42.48 -51.58 -1.63
N ILE A 321 42.86 -50.35 -1.26
CA ILE A 321 44.12 -50.07 -0.56
C ILE A 321 43.74 -49.85 0.89
N ASP A 322 43.69 -50.94 1.65
CA ASP A 322 43.82 -50.85 3.10
C ASP A 322 45.32 -50.54 3.37
N THR A 323 45.71 -49.52 4.16
CA THR A 323 45.58 -49.43 5.64
C THR A 323 45.90 -50.80 6.26
N TRP A 324 46.86 -50.95 7.16
CA TRP A 324 47.25 -50.11 8.29
C TRP A 324 48.81 -49.88 8.26
N ALA A 325 49.52 -49.26 9.21
CA ALA A 325 50.02 -49.82 10.47
C ALA A 325 50.77 -48.73 11.29
N PHE A 326 50.65 -48.55 12.61
CA PHE A 326 49.81 -49.18 13.64
C PHE A 326 48.33 -49.27 13.22
N PHE A 327 47.73 -50.45 12.99
CA PHE A 327 48.23 -51.83 13.11
C PHE A 327 47.89 -52.63 11.82
N GLY A 328 48.85 -53.03 10.94
CA GLY A 328 48.79 -53.96 9.74
C GLY A 328 48.16 -53.59 8.32
N ASP A 329 48.90 -53.40 7.23
CA ASP A 329 48.68 -54.01 5.88
C ASP A 329 47.27 -54.59 5.41
N GLU A 330 46.75 -54.51 4.15
CA GLU A 330 47.35 -54.33 2.81
C GLU A 330 46.35 -54.31 1.58
N LYS A 331 46.59 -53.43 0.57
CA LYS A 331 46.72 -53.64 -0.93
C LYS A 331 45.72 -54.48 -1.81
N LYS A 332 45.63 -54.36 -3.17
CA LYS A 332 45.88 -53.30 -4.21
C LYS A 332 45.61 -53.84 -5.65
N ASP A 333 45.41 -52.96 -6.66
CA ASP A 333 45.48 -53.15 -8.14
C ASP A 333 44.12 -53.41 -8.87
N GLY A 334 43.88 -52.97 -10.12
CA GLY A 334 44.77 -52.52 -11.22
C GLY A 334 44.75 -53.57 -12.36
N GLU A 335 44.71 -53.29 -13.66
CA GLU A 335 44.71 -52.04 -14.44
C GLU A 335 44.17 -52.34 -15.89
N GLY A 336 43.90 -51.32 -16.72
CA GLY A 336 43.43 -51.53 -18.11
C GLY A 336 43.13 -50.23 -18.87
N SER A 337 44.17 -49.63 -19.47
CA SER A 337 44.13 -48.36 -20.26
C SER A 337 43.66 -48.60 -21.72
N PRO A 338 43.46 -47.59 -22.63
CA PRO A 338 44.51 -46.64 -23.05
C PRO A 338 44.11 -45.18 -23.47
N ASN A 339 45.09 -44.27 -23.31
CA ASN A 339 45.64 -43.22 -24.22
C ASN A 339 44.73 -42.24 -25.01
N TRP A 340 44.85 -40.91 -24.81
CA TRP A 340 45.79 -39.90 -25.42
C TRP A 340 45.56 -39.73 -26.94
N GLY A 341 45.25 -38.56 -27.54
CA GLY A 341 45.82 -37.18 -27.46
C GLY A 341 46.32 -36.78 -28.88
N PRO A 342 46.85 -35.57 -29.22
CA PRO A 342 46.80 -34.22 -28.63
C PRO A 342 45.88 -33.26 -29.47
N PHE A 343 45.92 -31.91 -29.39
CA PHE A 343 46.86 -30.98 -30.07
C PHE A 343 46.78 -29.53 -29.50
N ILE A 344 47.92 -28.98 -29.02
CA ILE A 344 48.63 -27.74 -29.48
C ILE A 344 47.82 -26.43 -29.75
N THR A 345 48.19 -25.20 -29.33
CA THR A 345 49.22 -24.61 -28.40
C THR A 345 48.88 -23.15 -28.02
N VAL A 346 49.56 -22.62 -26.99
CA VAL A 346 49.62 -21.22 -26.50
C VAL A 346 50.50 -20.32 -27.41
N PRO A 347 50.29 -18.98 -27.51
CA PRO A 347 51.14 -17.99 -26.80
C PRO A 347 50.37 -16.69 -26.39
N GLU A 348 50.97 -15.52 -26.06
CA GLU A 348 51.77 -15.12 -24.87
C GLU A 348 51.76 -13.56 -24.68
N THR A 349 52.40 -13.03 -23.61
CA THR A 349 52.74 -11.60 -23.32
C THR A 349 51.59 -10.63 -22.88
N GLY A 350 51.80 -9.62 -22.02
CA GLY A 350 52.96 -9.30 -21.15
C GLY A 350 52.87 -7.95 -20.39
N VAL A 351 53.71 -7.82 -19.35
CA VAL A 351 54.22 -6.58 -18.67
C VAL A 351 53.29 -5.78 -17.72
N ILE A 352 53.93 -5.16 -16.73
CA ILE A 352 53.45 -4.47 -15.51
C ILE A 352 53.80 -2.97 -15.61
N ASP A 353 52.92 -2.05 -15.17
CA ASP A 353 53.27 -1.03 -14.13
C ASP A 353 52.05 -0.28 -13.57
N VAL A 354 52.22 0.38 -12.42
CA VAL A 354 51.19 1.03 -11.59
C VAL A 354 51.49 2.51 -11.38
N SER A 355 50.54 3.41 -11.67
CA SER A 355 50.55 4.76 -11.09
C SER A 355 49.15 5.30 -10.75
N THR A 356 48.92 5.43 -9.44
CA THR A 356 48.18 6.47 -8.71
C THR A 356 46.90 7.13 -9.26
N THR A 357 45.87 7.06 -8.39
CA THR A 357 44.79 8.04 -8.11
C THR A 357 43.55 8.15 -9.01
N VAL A 358 42.41 8.42 -8.34
CA VAL A 358 41.04 8.69 -8.85
C VAL A 358 40.28 7.49 -9.46
N ALA A 359 39.39 6.85 -8.68
CA ALA A 359 38.16 6.19 -9.18
C ALA A 359 37.24 5.59 -8.08
N SER A 360 36.52 6.41 -7.30
CA SER A 360 35.37 5.91 -6.51
C SER A 360 34.21 5.41 -7.40
N SER A 361 34.16 5.84 -8.67
CA SER A 361 33.11 5.47 -9.64
C SER A 361 33.31 4.12 -10.35
N ARG A 362 34.48 3.46 -10.22
CA ARG A 362 34.74 2.19 -10.93
C ARG A 362 34.17 0.97 -10.22
N LEU A 363 34.08 0.96 -8.88
CA LEU A 363 33.55 -0.19 -8.14
C LEU A 363 32.04 -0.40 -8.41
N THR A 364 31.27 0.69 -8.40
CA THR A 364 29.83 0.70 -8.73
C THR A 364 29.60 0.29 -10.19
N LYS A 365 30.45 0.76 -11.11
CA LYS A 365 30.41 0.36 -12.53
C LYS A 365 30.83 -1.09 -12.76
N LEU A 366 31.75 -1.64 -11.96
CA LEU A 366 32.10 -3.07 -11.97
C LEU A 366 30.96 -3.94 -11.45
N LEU A 367 30.24 -3.52 -10.40
CA LEU A 367 29.06 -4.21 -9.90
C LEU A 367 27.94 -4.23 -10.95
N LEU A 368 27.61 -3.08 -11.52
CA LEU A 368 26.63 -2.94 -12.59
C LEU A 368 27.04 -3.71 -13.86
N ALA A 369 28.34 -3.70 -14.22
CA ALA A 369 28.85 -4.47 -15.35
C ALA A 369 28.78 -5.98 -15.11
N ALA A 370 29.03 -6.46 -13.88
CA ALA A 370 28.91 -7.88 -13.54
C ALA A 370 27.45 -8.36 -13.56
N VAL A 371 26.52 -7.55 -13.04
CA VAL A 371 25.07 -7.82 -13.11
C VAL A 371 24.58 -7.77 -14.56
N ALA A 372 25.01 -6.79 -15.35
CA ALA A 372 24.68 -6.69 -16.77
C ALA A 372 25.26 -7.86 -17.58
N LEU A 373 26.51 -8.29 -17.33
CA LEU A 373 27.10 -9.48 -17.95
C LEU A 373 26.31 -10.75 -17.59
N PHE A 374 25.86 -10.88 -16.34
CA PHE A 374 25.05 -12.02 -15.91
C PHE A 374 23.69 -12.05 -16.62
N LEU A 375 22.97 -10.92 -16.65
CA LEU A 375 21.70 -10.77 -17.37
C LEU A 375 21.88 -10.97 -18.89
N SER A 376 22.98 -10.50 -19.47
CA SER A 376 23.31 -10.71 -20.89
C SER A 376 23.58 -12.18 -21.20
N LEU A 377 24.29 -12.89 -20.30
CA LEU A 377 24.55 -14.32 -20.47
C LEU A 377 23.25 -15.14 -20.43
N VAL A 378 22.31 -14.76 -19.55
CA VAL A 378 20.96 -15.35 -19.47
C VAL A 378 20.15 -15.06 -20.75
N ALA A 379 20.21 -13.83 -21.27
CA ALA A 379 19.53 -13.45 -22.51
C ALA A 379 20.10 -14.18 -23.76
N ILE A 380 21.43 -14.31 -23.86
CA ILE A 380 22.10 -15.03 -24.97
C ILE A 380 21.78 -16.53 -24.94
N LEU A 381 21.63 -17.13 -23.75
CA LEU A 381 21.17 -18.51 -23.60
C LEU A 381 19.68 -18.70 -23.95
N ALA A 382 18.87 -17.64 -23.87
CA ALA A 382 17.45 -17.67 -24.24
C ALA A 382 17.22 -17.50 -25.76
N THR A 383 18.05 -16.74 -26.48
CA THR A 383 17.88 -16.46 -27.91
C THR A 383 18.35 -17.57 -28.85
N LEU A 384 19.11 -18.55 -28.36
CA LEU A 384 19.63 -19.69 -29.14
C LEU A 384 18.58 -20.77 -29.55
N ARG A 385 17.28 -20.42 -29.63
CA ARG A 385 16.20 -21.42 -29.84
C ARG A 385 15.09 -21.11 -30.83
N LEU A 386 15.10 -19.98 -31.55
CA LEU A 386 14.10 -19.69 -32.58
C LEU A 386 14.76 -19.32 -33.91
N GLY A 387 14.68 -20.26 -34.86
CA GLY A 387 15.22 -20.12 -36.21
C GLY A 387 14.24 -19.47 -37.18
N VAL A 388 14.75 -18.58 -38.02
CA VAL A 388 14.04 -17.79 -39.03
C VAL A 388 13.50 -18.64 -40.18
N ARG A 389 12.29 -18.31 -40.69
CA ARG A 389 11.95 -18.38 -42.13
C ARG A 389 11.00 -17.25 -42.56
N ALA A 390 11.46 -16.49 -43.54
CA ALA A 390 10.70 -15.65 -44.48
C ALA A 390 11.13 -16.11 -45.92
N PRO A 391 10.71 -15.51 -47.06
CA PRO A 391 9.85 -14.32 -47.26
C PRO A 391 8.82 -14.43 -48.43
N SER A 392 8.03 -13.38 -48.64
CA SER A 392 7.74 -12.84 -49.99
C SER A 392 7.28 -11.37 -49.92
N LEU A 393 7.43 -10.62 -51.02
CA LEU A 393 7.35 -9.15 -51.11
C LEU A 393 6.18 -8.69 -51.99
N LEU A 394 5.69 -7.45 -51.74
CA LEU A 394 5.06 -6.49 -52.70
C LEU A 394 3.77 -6.97 -53.44
N GLN A 395 2.69 -6.19 -53.62
CA GLN A 395 2.66 -4.86 -54.24
C GLN A 395 1.24 -4.21 -54.15
N TYR A 396 1.21 -2.91 -53.81
CA TYR A 396 0.32 -1.80 -54.22
C TYR A 396 -1.06 -1.95 -54.95
N ILE A 397 -1.86 -0.87 -54.76
CA ILE A 397 -2.99 -0.31 -55.56
C ILE A 397 -4.43 -0.49 -55.00
N LYS A 398 -5.13 0.65 -54.81
CA LYS A 398 -6.58 0.79 -54.49
C LYS A 398 -7.43 0.69 -55.78
N PRO A 399 -8.73 0.35 -55.68
CA PRO A 399 -9.72 1.44 -55.73
C PRO A 399 -10.96 1.24 -54.81
N ARG A 400 -11.66 2.35 -54.51
CA ARG A 400 -13.06 2.33 -54.02
C ARG A 400 -14.02 2.02 -55.18
N PRO A 401 -15.22 1.49 -54.88
CA PRO A 401 -16.40 2.31 -55.16
C PRO A 401 -17.39 2.41 -53.99
N THR A 402 -18.29 3.38 -54.12
CA THR A 402 -19.31 3.83 -53.15
C THR A 402 -20.52 2.89 -53.05
N THR A 403 -20.99 2.67 -51.82
CA THR A 403 -22.40 2.42 -51.51
C THR A 403 -22.81 3.24 -50.28
N LEU A 404 -23.97 3.89 -50.33
CA LEU A 404 -24.65 4.47 -49.17
C LEU A 404 -25.30 3.33 -48.37
N PRO A 405 -25.32 3.43 -47.04
CA PRO A 405 -26.63 3.35 -46.40
C PRO A 405 -26.84 4.30 -45.21
N LEU A 406 -28.12 4.36 -44.86
CA LEU A 406 -28.82 5.04 -43.79
C LEU A 406 -28.08 5.33 -42.47
N SER A 407 -28.50 6.45 -41.87
CA SER A 407 -28.24 6.88 -40.49
C SER A 407 -28.51 5.77 -39.45
N SER A 408 -27.47 5.03 -39.10
CA SER A 408 -27.17 4.75 -37.69
C SER A 408 -26.24 5.86 -37.19
N GLN A 409 -26.52 6.42 -36.01
CA GLN A 409 -25.52 7.23 -35.31
C GLN A 409 -24.47 6.28 -34.73
N ALA A 410 -23.52 5.87 -35.57
CA ALA A 410 -22.36 5.14 -35.10
C ALA A 410 -21.66 5.95 -33.99
N PHE A 411 -21.33 5.29 -32.89
CA PHE A 411 -20.60 5.89 -31.77
C PHE A 411 -19.34 6.59 -32.29
N ARG A 412 -19.36 7.93 -32.31
CA ARG A 412 -18.13 8.70 -32.59
C ARG A 412 -17.19 8.48 -31.40
N PRO A 413 -15.94 8.02 -31.62
CA PRO A 413 -14.96 7.94 -30.54
C PRO A 413 -14.68 9.33 -29.98
N LEU A 414 -14.14 9.40 -28.76
CA LEU A 414 -13.61 10.65 -28.22
C LEU A 414 -12.52 11.21 -29.15
N THR A 415 -12.36 12.53 -29.11
CA THR A 415 -11.35 13.22 -29.88
C THR A 415 -9.98 12.87 -29.30
N ASN A 416 -9.16 12.11 -30.01
CA ASN A 416 -7.75 11.94 -29.61
C ASN A 416 -6.90 13.12 -30.14
N SER A 417 -5.72 13.30 -29.52
CA SER A 417 -4.60 14.13 -29.96
C SER A 417 -4.44 14.27 -31.49
N THR A 418 -4.50 13.16 -32.22
CA THR A 418 -4.31 13.15 -33.68
C THR A 418 -5.50 13.75 -34.43
N MET A 419 -6.72 13.52 -33.95
CA MET A 419 -7.99 13.98 -34.53
C MET A 419 -8.42 15.39 -34.09
N ALA A 420 -7.84 15.92 -33.01
CA ALA A 420 -8.22 17.22 -32.45
C ALA A 420 -8.11 18.39 -33.44
N PRO A 421 -9.04 19.36 -33.43
CA PRO A 421 -8.84 20.68 -34.03
C PRO A 421 -7.54 21.33 -33.55
N LYS A 422 -6.90 22.14 -34.40
CA LYS A 422 -5.57 22.73 -34.10
C LYS A 422 -5.53 23.51 -32.78
N GLN A 423 -6.64 24.16 -32.39
CA GLN A 423 -6.72 24.92 -31.14
C GLN A 423 -6.56 24.05 -29.88
N TYR A 424 -6.97 22.77 -29.93
CA TYR A 424 -6.91 21.85 -28.78
C TYR A 424 -5.70 20.90 -28.79
N LYS A 425 -4.71 21.13 -29.68
CA LYS A 425 -3.53 20.25 -29.83
C LYS A 425 -2.32 20.62 -28.97
N THR A 426 -2.24 21.85 -28.46
CA THR A 426 -1.02 22.36 -27.83
C THR A 426 -1.34 23.06 -26.51
N PRO A 427 -1.42 22.32 -25.40
CA PRO A 427 -1.63 22.87 -24.07
C PRO A 427 -0.62 23.99 -23.75
N PRO A 428 -1.05 25.11 -23.13
CA PRO A 428 -0.18 26.22 -22.74
C PRO A 428 0.67 25.95 -21.49
N GLN A 429 0.47 24.79 -20.86
CA GLN A 429 1.18 24.28 -19.68
C GLN A 429 1.43 22.79 -19.92
N LEU A 430 2.63 22.28 -19.58
CA LEU A 430 2.94 20.85 -19.64
C LEU A 430 2.25 20.08 -18.49
N PRO A 431 1.96 18.78 -18.66
CA PRO A 431 1.39 17.95 -17.61
C PRO A 431 2.39 17.71 -16.45
N PRO A 432 1.90 17.32 -15.25
CA PRO A 432 2.73 16.87 -14.14
C PRO A 432 3.75 15.78 -14.54
N ARG A 433 4.92 15.81 -13.89
CA ARG A 433 5.99 14.82 -14.08
C ARG A 433 6.05 13.84 -12.91
N PHE A 434 6.21 12.55 -13.21
CA PHE A 434 6.24 11.44 -12.25
C PHE A 434 7.59 10.72 -12.23
N THR A 435 8.69 11.48 -12.30
CA THR A 435 10.07 10.96 -12.35
C THR A 435 10.80 10.94 -11.00
N ALA A 436 10.08 11.10 -9.87
CA ALA A 436 10.72 11.21 -8.57
C ALA A 436 11.43 9.92 -8.13
N THR A 437 12.52 10.09 -7.38
CA THR A 437 13.24 9.02 -6.70
C THR A 437 13.03 9.15 -5.19
N LYS A 438 13.31 8.10 -4.40
CA LYS A 438 13.28 8.18 -2.93
C LYS A 438 14.08 9.37 -2.40
N GLN A 439 15.26 9.63 -2.98
CA GLN A 439 16.12 10.72 -2.53
C GLN A 439 15.54 12.08 -2.91
N SER A 440 15.08 12.26 -4.15
CA SER A 440 14.51 13.54 -4.59
C SER A 440 13.23 13.90 -3.84
N LEU A 441 12.33 12.95 -3.56
CA LEU A 441 11.13 13.23 -2.75
C LEU A 441 11.48 13.89 -1.40
N LEU A 442 12.48 13.36 -0.69
CA LEU A 442 12.89 13.89 0.61
C LEU A 442 13.67 15.21 0.50
N ASP A 443 14.50 15.37 -0.53
CA ASP A 443 15.27 16.60 -0.75
C ASP A 443 14.39 17.76 -1.23
N ASP A 444 13.42 17.48 -2.13
CA ASP A 444 12.43 18.43 -2.61
C ASP A 444 11.50 18.86 -1.46
N THR A 445 11.05 17.92 -0.62
CA THR A 445 10.28 18.23 0.59
C THR A 445 11.02 19.18 1.53
N ARG A 446 12.30 18.91 1.80
CA ARG A 446 13.13 19.80 2.64
C ARG A 446 13.32 21.17 2.01
N ARG A 447 13.55 21.23 0.70
CA ARG A 447 13.64 22.49 -0.06
C ARG A 447 12.35 23.31 0.05
N LEU A 448 11.18 22.68 -0.04
CA LEU A 448 9.88 23.35 0.11
C LEU A 448 9.72 23.92 1.53
N ILE A 449 9.98 23.10 2.55
CA ILE A 449 9.92 23.49 3.97
C ILE A 449 10.87 24.65 4.27
N ASP A 450 12.14 24.57 3.82
CA ASP A 450 13.14 25.61 4.08
C ASP A 450 12.83 26.91 3.33
N ARG A 451 12.24 26.83 2.12
CA ARG A 451 11.72 28.00 1.38
C ARG A 451 10.58 28.66 2.15
N SER A 452 9.58 27.88 2.59
CA SER A 452 8.41 28.40 3.28
C SER A 452 8.76 29.00 4.65
N ARG A 453 9.60 28.34 5.44
CA ARG A 453 10.17 28.88 6.68
C ARG A 453 10.88 30.21 6.43
N SER A 454 11.68 30.31 5.36
CA SER A 454 12.38 31.55 4.99
C SER A 454 11.44 32.70 4.63
N VAL A 455 10.28 32.42 4.01
CA VAL A 455 9.24 33.44 3.73
C VAL A 455 8.62 33.94 5.04
N GLN A 456 8.25 33.03 5.94
CA GLN A 456 7.67 33.37 7.25
C GLN A 456 8.65 34.16 8.13
N ASP A 457 9.93 33.77 8.15
CA ASP A 457 10.99 34.48 8.88
C ASP A 457 11.29 35.86 8.29
N ALA A 458 11.17 36.03 6.97
CA ALA A 458 11.32 37.34 6.33
C ALA A 458 10.17 38.28 6.72
N ILE A 459 8.92 37.80 6.73
CA ILE A 459 7.76 38.58 7.18
C ILE A 459 7.95 39.05 8.63
N VAL A 460 8.35 38.17 9.53
CA VAL A 460 8.58 38.49 10.95
C VAL A 460 9.72 39.49 11.16
N ARG A 461 10.75 39.46 10.31
CA ARG A 461 11.88 40.39 10.38
C ARG A 461 11.54 41.77 9.81
N ASP A 462 10.82 41.82 8.69
CA ASP A 462 10.71 43.01 7.84
C ASP A 462 9.37 43.76 8.02
N VAL A 463 8.29 43.10 8.45
CA VAL A 463 6.95 43.70 8.64
C VAL A 463 6.74 44.12 10.09
N LYS A 464 6.37 45.39 10.30
CA LYS A 464 6.01 45.91 11.62
C LYS A 464 4.51 45.84 11.85
N LEU A 465 4.11 45.55 13.10
CA LEU A 465 2.70 45.40 13.49
C LEU A 465 1.85 46.64 13.21
N ASP A 466 2.40 47.85 13.36
CA ASP A 466 1.70 49.12 13.13
C ASP A 466 1.55 49.50 11.65
N SER A 467 2.29 48.82 10.76
CA SER A 467 2.24 49.05 9.30
C SER A 467 1.92 47.78 8.51
N ALA A 468 1.43 46.72 9.16
CA ALA A 468 1.14 45.44 8.52
C ALA A 468 -0.11 45.53 7.63
N THR A 469 0.02 45.09 6.39
CA THR A 469 -1.08 44.98 5.40
C THR A 469 -1.15 43.57 4.83
N PHE A 470 -2.27 43.22 4.21
CA PHE A 470 -2.45 41.93 3.52
C PHE A 470 -1.33 41.68 2.50
N ALA A 471 -1.01 42.69 1.69
CA ALA A 471 0.02 42.63 0.66
C ALA A 471 1.45 42.41 1.20
N THR A 472 1.75 42.88 2.43
CA THR A 472 3.07 42.73 3.05
C THR A 472 3.23 41.46 3.89
N ALA A 473 2.14 40.94 4.46
CA ALA A 473 2.18 39.82 5.40
C ALA A 473 1.57 38.53 4.85
N LEU A 474 0.34 38.56 4.33
CA LEU A 474 -0.38 37.33 3.97
C LEU A 474 -0.18 36.93 2.50
N LEU A 475 -0.15 37.90 1.59
CA LEU A 475 0.06 37.65 0.16
C LEU A 475 1.38 36.89 -0.15
N PRO A 476 2.52 37.17 0.50
CA PRO A 476 3.74 36.39 0.29
C PRO A 476 3.62 34.93 0.78
N ILE A 477 2.86 34.67 1.86
CA ILE A 477 2.56 33.32 2.33
C ILE A 477 1.67 32.62 1.30
N ALA A 478 0.60 33.27 0.85
CA ALA A 478 -0.33 32.72 -0.15
C ALA A 478 0.38 32.37 -1.47
N HIS A 479 1.33 33.19 -1.92
CA HIS A 479 2.16 32.89 -3.08
C HIS A 479 3.14 31.73 -2.86
N ASP A 480 3.64 31.55 -1.64
CA ASP A 480 4.47 30.40 -1.28
C ASP A 480 3.66 29.10 -1.20
N ASP A 481 2.49 29.12 -0.58
CA ASP A 481 1.53 28.01 -0.51
C ASP A 481 1.07 27.59 -1.92
N ASN A 482 0.73 28.56 -2.78
CA ASN A 482 0.45 28.35 -4.21
C ASN A 482 1.58 27.54 -4.89
N LYS A 483 2.84 27.94 -4.67
CA LYS A 483 4.03 27.26 -5.22
C LYS A 483 4.35 25.93 -4.55
N MET A 484 4.02 25.76 -3.26
CA MET A 484 4.26 24.53 -2.50
C MET A 484 3.27 23.43 -2.91
N ALA A 485 2.00 23.76 -3.08
CA ALA A 485 0.94 22.81 -3.41
C ALA A 485 1.17 22.07 -4.74
N ILE A 486 1.76 22.73 -5.75
CA ILE A 486 2.15 22.13 -7.04
C ILE A 486 3.07 20.92 -6.89
N GLU A 487 3.95 20.92 -5.89
CA GLU A 487 4.96 19.88 -5.69
C GLU A 487 4.54 18.91 -4.57
N SER A 488 4.06 19.43 -3.44
CA SER A 488 3.67 18.64 -2.27
C SER A 488 2.54 17.65 -2.53
N HIS A 489 1.54 18.02 -3.35
CA HIS A 489 0.45 17.11 -3.71
C HIS A 489 0.97 15.89 -4.50
N ILE A 490 1.89 16.09 -5.44
CA ILE A 490 2.56 15.00 -6.18
C ILE A 490 3.42 14.16 -5.24
N ILE A 491 4.15 14.80 -4.32
CA ILE A 491 5.00 14.14 -3.32
C ILE A 491 4.19 13.17 -2.46
N GLY A 492 3.01 13.55 -1.95
CA GLY A 492 2.11 12.67 -1.20
C GLY A 492 1.39 11.63 -2.07
N PHE A 493 0.99 11.99 -3.29
CA PHE A 493 0.29 11.09 -4.20
C PHE A 493 1.07 9.81 -4.54
N TYR A 494 2.41 9.84 -4.51
CA TYR A 494 3.23 8.63 -4.69
C TYR A 494 2.88 7.49 -3.73
N ASN A 495 2.49 7.80 -2.48
CA ASN A 495 2.01 6.84 -1.48
C ASN A 495 0.77 6.08 -1.99
N ALA A 496 -0.15 6.78 -2.64
CA ALA A 496 -1.43 6.25 -3.09
C ALA A 496 -1.33 5.39 -4.37
N VAL A 497 -0.32 5.58 -5.25
CA VAL A 497 -0.32 4.94 -6.58
C VAL A 497 0.97 4.25 -7.02
N SER A 498 2.11 4.50 -6.38
CA SER A 498 3.40 3.96 -6.83
C SER A 498 3.47 2.45 -6.68
N THR A 499 4.02 1.75 -7.67
CA THR A 499 4.29 0.30 -7.57
C THR A 499 5.50 -0.01 -6.70
N SER A 500 6.50 0.89 -6.62
CA SER A 500 7.65 0.75 -5.72
C SER A 500 7.27 1.05 -4.28
N LYS A 501 7.49 0.07 -3.39
CA LYS A 501 7.30 0.26 -1.94
C LYS A 501 8.26 1.34 -1.40
N GLU A 502 9.48 1.39 -1.91
CA GLU A 502 10.51 2.34 -1.50
C GLU A 502 10.11 3.79 -1.80
N LEU A 503 9.38 4.02 -2.88
CA LEU A 503 8.77 5.33 -3.20
C LEU A 503 7.56 5.63 -2.31
N ARG A 504 6.67 4.65 -2.05
CA ARG A 504 5.53 4.86 -1.13
C ARG A 504 6.01 5.18 0.29
N ASP A 505 6.99 4.45 0.80
CA ASP A 505 7.61 4.68 2.11
C ASP A 505 8.26 6.07 2.19
N ALA A 506 8.96 6.50 1.13
CA ALA A 506 9.60 7.82 1.07
C ALA A 506 8.58 8.97 0.92
N SER A 507 7.48 8.70 0.22
CA SER A 507 6.33 9.60 0.10
C SER A 507 5.64 9.77 1.46
N SER A 508 5.39 8.68 2.20
CA SER A 508 4.89 8.75 3.59
C SER A 508 5.84 9.50 4.54
N GLU A 509 7.17 9.30 4.40
CA GLU A 509 8.18 10.05 5.17
C GLU A 509 8.16 11.55 4.80
N ALA A 510 7.93 11.89 3.54
CA ALA A 510 7.78 13.27 3.08
C ALA A 510 6.48 13.94 3.56
N GLU A 511 5.34 13.23 3.51
CA GLU A 511 4.07 13.68 4.09
C GLU A 511 4.23 14.01 5.59
N GLN A 512 4.89 13.13 6.36
CA GLN A 512 5.17 13.40 7.78
C GLN A 512 6.04 14.66 8.00
N LEU A 513 7.02 14.93 7.13
CA LEU A 513 7.84 16.15 7.22
C LEU A 513 7.03 17.41 6.90
N LEU A 514 6.09 17.34 5.95
CA LEU A 514 5.18 18.43 5.62
C LEU A 514 4.16 18.67 6.74
N ASP A 515 3.61 17.61 7.34
CA ASP A 515 2.72 17.68 8.51
C ASP A 515 3.44 18.31 9.73
N ASP A 516 4.66 17.86 10.02
CA ASP A 516 5.50 18.41 11.10
C ASP A 516 5.75 19.92 10.87
N PHE A 517 6.03 20.33 9.62
CA PHE A 517 6.19 21.74 9.26
C PHE A 517 4.87 22.53 9.31
N GLY A 518 3.74 21.94 8.91
CA GLY A 518 2.42 22.55 9.07
C GLY A 518 2.06 22.82 10.53
N ILE A 519 2.44 21.90 11.43
CA ILE A 519 2.34 22.11 12.89
C ILE A 519 3.33 23.18 13.37
N GLU A 520 4.57 23.21 12.87
CA GLU A 520 5.55 24.26 13.19
C GLU A 520 4.99 25.66 12.83
N SER A 521 4.56 25.82 11.58
CA SER A 521 4.05 27.07 11.02
C SER A 521 2.76 27.54 11.68
N SER A 522 1.78 26.65 11.87
CA SER A 522 0.50 26.99 12.54
C SER A 522 0.63 27.37 14.02
N MET A 523 1.82 27.18 14.62
CA MET A 523 2.14 27.55 16.00
C MET A 523 3.07 28.78 16.08
N ARG A 524 3.36 29.47 14.98
CA ARG A 524 4.16 30.71 14.92
C ARG A 524 3.39 31.91 15.50
N GLU A 525 3.54 32.13 16.80
CA GLU A 525 2.96 33.29 17.51
C GLU A 525 3.41 34.64 16.94
N ASP A 526 4.66 34.73 16.47
CA ASP A 526 5.22 35.89 15.79
C ASP A 526 4.52 36.19 14.44
N VAL A 527 4.26 35.16 13.62
CA VAL A 527 3.48 35.30 12.37
C VAL A 527 2.02 35.64 12.69
N PHE A 528 1.41 34.95 13.66
CA PHE A 528 0.02 35.20 14.08
C PHE A 528 -0.20 36.65 14.54
N ASN A 529 0.72 37.22 15.34
CA ASN A 529 0.62 38.61 15.77
C ASN A 529 0.57 39.60 14.59
N ILE A 530 1.28 39.32 13.50
CA ILE A 530 1.25 40.13 12.28
C ILE A 530 -0.09 39.95 11.55
N VAL A 531 -0.57 38.72 11.37
CA VAL A 531 -1.87 38.43 10.73
C VAL A 531 -3.04 39.04 11.52
N ASP A 532 -2.99 38.99 12.84
CA ASP A 532 -3.96 39.63 13.74
C ASP A 532 -3.93 41.16 13.66
N ALA A 533 -2.75 41.76 13.48
CA ALA A 533 -2.64 43.20 13.21
C ALA A 533 -3.26 43.57 11.84
N VAL A 534 -3.02 42.79 10.78
CA VAL A 534 -3.66 42.99 9.47
C VAL A 534 -5.19 42.94 9.58
N LEU A 535 -5.74 41.93 10.26
CA LEU A 535 -7.19 41.81 10.45
C LEU A 535 -7.77 43.00 11.23
N LYS A 536 -7.06 43.49 12.26
CA LYS A 536 -7.46 44.67 13.04
C LYS A 536 -7.40 45.98 12.25
N ASN A 537 -6.54 46.07 11.24
CA ASN A 537 -6.42 47.24 10.37
C ASN A 537 -7.61 47.42 9.41
N LYS A 538 -8.44 46.38 9.20
CA LYS A 538 -9.69 46.43 8.39
C LYS A 538 -9.49 46.99 6.98
N GLU A 539 -8.40 46.56 6.35
CA GLU A 539 -8.08 46.83 4.94
C GLU A 539 -9.27 46.43 4.05
N GLN A 540 -9.54 47.19 2.98
CA GLN A 540 -10.59 46.85 2.02
C GLN A 540 -10.00 45.91 0.96
N LEU A 541 -10.25 44.62 1.12
CA LEU A 541 -9.78 43.56 0.23
C LEU A 541 -10.90 43.11 -0.73
N ASP A 542 -10.53 42.41 -1.80
CA ASP A 542 -11.50 41.63 -2.57
C ASP A 542 -12.06 40.46 -1.72
N PRO A 543 -13.22 39.88 -2.08
CA PRO A 543 -13.87 38.85 -1.27
C PRO A 543 -13.02 37.60 -1.01
N GLU A 544 -12.18 37.17 -1.95
CA GLU A 544 -11.37 35.96 -1.78
C GLU A 544 -10.16 36.24 -0.88
N SER A 545 -9.50 37.40 -1.04
CA SER A 545 -8.42 37.85 -0.16
C SER A 545 -8.91 38.11 1.28
N GLN A 546 -10.11 38.70 1.45
CA GLN A 546 -10.73 38.85 2.76
C GLN A 546 -11.00 37.48 3.40
N ARG A 547 -11.55 36.53 2.63
CA ARG A 547 -11.79 35.16 3.11
C ARG A 547 -10.49 34.44 3.49
N LEU A 548 -9.40 34.65 2.74
CA LEU A 548 -8.09 34.10 3.08
C LEU A 548 -7.62 34.60 4.45
N LEU A 549 -7.64 35.92 4.66
CA LEU A 549 -7.25 36.55 5.91
C LEU A 549 -8.06 36.04 7.11
N GLU A 550 -9.38 35.93 6.96
CA GLU A 550 -10.27 35.40 8.00
C GLU A 550 -10.03 33.91 8.28
N LYS A 551 -9.86 33.07 7.24
CA LYS A 551 -9.60 31.64 7.38
C LYS A 551 -8.22 31.35 7.99
N ASP A 552 -7.19 32.14 7.67
CA ASP A 552 -5.86 31.98 8.26
C ASP A 552 -5.79 32.45 9.70
N HIS A 553 -6.32 33.64 10.00
CA HIS A 553 -6.44 34.12 11.39
C HIS A 553 -7.19 33.10 12.25
N LYS A 554 -8.36 32.64 11.79
CA LYS A 554 -9.16 31.62 12.47
C LYS A 554 -8.39 30.30 12.63
N SER A 555 -7.55 29.90 11.67
CA SER A 555 -6.69 28.71 11.79
C SER A 555 -5.69 28.84 12.95
N PHE A 556 -5.02 29.99 13.10
CA PHE A 556 -4.11 30.24 14.24
C PHE A 556 -4.84 30.22 15.59
N ILE A 557 -6.02 30.84 15.68
CA ILE A 557 -6.89 30.79 16.88
C ILE A 557 -7.23 29.34 17.23
N ARG A 558 -7.61 28.52 16.24
CA ARG A 558 -8.00 27.10 16.40
C ARG A 558 -6.82 26.16 16.65
N ASN A 559 -5.58 26.62 16.44
CA ASN A 559 -4.36 25.97 16.90
C ASN A 559 -3.87 26.51 18.26
N GLY A 560 -4.68 27.32 18.95
CA GLY A 560 -4.44 27.70 20.35
C GLY A 560 -3.52 28.90 20.55
N LEU A 561 -3.22 29.68 19.51
CA LEU A 561 -2.46 30.92 19.66
C LEU A 561 -3.26 32.05 20.32
N SER A 562 -4.59 31.91 20.42
CA SER A 562 -5.46 32.73 21.27
C SER A 562 -5.23 32.51 22.77
N LEU A 563 -4.73 31.34 23.17
CA LEU A 563 -4.43 31.02 24.57
C LEU A 563 -3.16 31.76 24.97
N PRO A 564 -3.09 32.41 26.15
CA PRO A 564 -1.83 32.94 26.67
C PRO A 564 -0.77 31.84 26.83
N ALA A 565 0.51 32.19 26.64
CA ALA A 565 1.62 31.28 26.90
C ALA A 565 1.61 30.76 28.34
N GLY A 566 1.78 29.45 28.53
CA GLY A 566 1.74 28.78 29.82
C GLY A 566 0.97 27.45 29.78
N PRO A 567 0.66 26.86 30.96
CA PRO A 567 0.29 25.44 31.07
C PRO A 567 -0.91 25.00 30.21
N LYS A 568 -1.89 25.87 29.95
CA LYS A 568 -3.03 25.55 29.07
C LYS A 568 -2.60 25.40 27.60
N ARG A 569 -1.75 26.31 27.10
CA ARG A 569 -1.24 26.26 25.73
C ARG A 569 -0.28 25.07 25.55
N ASP A 570 0.56 24.80 26.55
CA ASP A 570 1.45 23.63 26.56
C ASP A 570 0.65 22.32 26.54
N ARG A 571 -0.38 22.20 27.40
CA ARG A 571 -1.27 21.03 27.43
C ARG A 571 -2.02 20.84 26.11
N PHE A 572 -2.55 21.91 25.52
CA PHE A 572 -3.18 21.85 24.19
C PHE A 572 -2.22 21.31 23.12
N LYS A 573 -0.95 21.73 23.15
CA LYS A 573 0.09 21.25 22.23
C LYS A 573 0.40 19.76 22.42
N GLU A 574 0.54 19.29 23.67
CA GLU A 574 0.69 17.86 23.98
C GLU A 574 -0.48 17.04 23.41
N ILE A 575 -1.71 17.50 23.64
CA ILE A 575 -2.92 16.86 23.15
C ILE A 575 -2.92 16.77 21.63
N LYS A 576 -2.63 17.86 20.91
CA LYS A 576 -2.55 17.89 19.44
C LYS A 576 -1.52 16.90 18.90
N GLN A 577 -0.33 16.84 19.50
CA GLN A 577 0.70 15.86 19.15
C GLN A 577 0.22 14.42 19.38
N ARG A 578 -0.47 14.17 20.51
CA ARG A 578 -0.98 12.84 20.83
C ARG A 578 -2.12 12.41 19.89
N LEU A 579 -3.03 13.32 19.53
CA LEU A 579 -4.10 13.07 18.57
C LEU A 579 -3.56 12.72 17.17
N SER A 580 -2.50 13.40 16.71
CA SER A 580 -1.82 13.05 15.45
C SER A 580 -1.26 11.61 15.50
N GLN A 581 -0.52 11.25 16.56
CA GLN A 581 0.01 9.90 16.76
C GLN A 581 -1.09 8.82 16.81
N ILE A 582 -2.22 9.13 17.46
CA ILE A 582 -3.38 8.23 17.51
C ILE A 582 -3.97 8.05 16.11
N SER A 583 -4.10 9.12 15.33
CA SER A 583 -4.64 9.04 13.97
C SER A 583 -3.80 8.15 13.06
N ILE A 584 -2.48 8.37 13.05
CA ILE A 584 -1.52 7.54 12.30
C ILE A 584 -1.61 6.07 12.73
N ALA A 585 -1.66 5.79 14.03
CA ALA A 585 -1.77 4.43 14.55
C ALA A 585 -3.11 3.76 14.18
N PHE A 586 -4.22 4.49 14.28
CA PHE A 586 -5.56 3.99 13.98
C PHE A 586 -5.71 3.64 12.51
N GLN A 587 -5.29 4.54 11.60
CA GLN A 587 -5.32 4.30 10.16
C GLN A 587 -4.36 3.18 9.73
N LYS A 588 -3.15 3.12 10.30
CA LYS A 588 -2.23 2.00 10.08
C LYS A 588 -2.87 0.66 10.44
N ASN A 589 -3.53 0.57 11.59
CA ASN A 589 -4.20 -0.66 12.02
C ASN A 589 -5.36 -1.09 11.09
N LEU A 590 -6.06 -0.14 10.45
CA LEU A 590 -7.07 -0.44 9.42
C LEU A 590 -6.43 -0.91 8.10
N ASN A 591 -5.34 -0.25 7.68
CA ASN A 591 -4.69 -0.50 6.40
C ASN A 591 -3.88 -1.80 6.39
N GLU A 592 -3.19 -2.13 7.49
CA GLU A 592 -2.40 -3.35 7.64
C GLU A 592 -3.22 -4.56 8.12
N GLU A 593 -4.51 -4.38 8.39
CA GLU A 593 -5.46 -5.45 8.69
C GLU A 593 -5.41 -6.53 7.60
N ASN A 594 -5.16 -7.79 7.97
CA ASN A 594 -5.04 -8.92 7.05
C ASN A 594 -5.71 -10.19 7.60
N GLY A 595 -6.69 -9.98 8.49
CA GLY A 595 -7.48 -11.03 9.11
C GLY A 595 -8.48 -11.67 8.15
N GLY A 596 -9.11 -12.71 8.65
CA GLY A 596 -10.01 -13.55 7.89
C GLY A 596 -10.40 -14.79 8.67
N LEU A 597 -11.15 -15.65 8.01
CA LEU A 597 -11.72 -16.87 8.59
C LEU A 597 -11.52 -18.06 7.66
N TRP A 598 -11.24 -19.21 8.26
CA TRP A 598 -11.25 -20.49 7.57
C TRP A 598 -12.67 -21.07 7.54
N PHE A 599 -13.15 -21.38 6.34
CA PHE A 599 -14.43 -22.04 6.09
C PHE A 599 -14.24 -23.26 5.17
N THR A 600 -15.04 -24.31 5.33
CA THR A 600 -15.13 -25.36 4.31
C THR A 600 -15.94 -24.87 3.09
N PRO A 601 -15.81 -25.49 1.90
CA PRO A 601 -16.64 -25.15 0.74
C PRO A 601 -18.14 -25.23 1.02
N GLU A 602 -18.57 -26.17 1.87
CA GLU A 602 -19.97 -26.34 2.28
C GLU A 602 -20.46 -25.20 3.19
N GLU A 603 -19.58 -24.61 4.01
CA GLU A 603 -19.90 -23.41 4.80
C GLU A 603 -20.06 -22.15 3.93
N LEU A 604 -19.47 -22.15 2.72
CA LEU A 604 -19.54 -21.08 1.72
C LEU A 604 -20.57 -21.33 0.60
N ASP A 605 -21.50 -22.26 0.80
CA ASP A 605 -22.59 -22.53 -0.15
C ASP A 605 -23.30 -21.24 -0.62
N GLY A 606 -23.55 -21.16 -1.92
CA GLY A 606 -24.12 -20.00 -2.62
C GLY A 606 -23.16 -18.88 -3.00
N VAL A 607 -21.96 -18.79 -2.41
CA VAL A 607 -20.97 -17.76 -2.80
C VAL A 607 -20.49 -18.00 -4.25
N PRO A 608 -20.37 -16.97 -5.11
CA PRO A 608 -20.00 -17.17 -6.51
C PRO A 608 -18.61 -17.82 -6.70
N GLU A 609 -18.48 -18.69 -7.70
CA GLU A 609 -17.22 -19.39 -8.03
C GLU A 609 -16.10 -18.40 -8.39
N ASP A 610 -16.41 -17.26 -9.02
CA ASP A 610 -15.47 -16.18 -9.30
C ASP A 610 -14.84 -15.61 -8.01
N THR A 611 -15.54 -15.65 -6.88
CA THR A 611 -14.99 -15.31 -5.56
C THR A 611 -14.24 -16.50 -4.97
N ILE A 612 -14.90 -17.68 -4.87
CA ILE A 612 -14.35 -18.90 -4.24
C ILE A 612 -13.00 -19.31 -4.86
N SER A 613 -12.87 -19.24 -6.18
CA SER A 613 -11.67 -19.66 -6.92
C SER A 613 -10.44 -18.79 -6.67
N THR A 614 -10.61 -17.57 -6.16
CA THR A 614 -9.50 -16.67 -5.79
C THR A 614 -9.03 -16.84 -4.34
N LEU A 615 -9.82 -17.50 -3.48
CA LEU A 615 -9.50 -17.69 -2.06
C LEU A 615 -8.32 -18.64 -1.86
N LYS A 616 -7.46 -18.32 -0.88
CA LYS A 616 -6.32 -19.17 -0.52
C LYS A 616 -6.83 -20.49 0.08
N LYS A 617 -6.39 -21.62 -0.51
CA LYS A 617 -6.62 -22.97 0.04
C LYS A 617 -5.76 -23.23 1.27
N GLY A 618 -6.36 -23.87 2.28
CA GLY A 618 -5.71 -24.17 3.55
C GLY A 618 -4.86 -25.43 3.52
N ASP A 619 -3.87 -25.43 4.39
CA ASP A 619 -2.90 -26.49 4.62
C ASP A 619 -2.83 -26.86 6.11
N GLY A 620 -2.34 -28.07 6.42
CA GLY A 620 -2.24 -28.58 7.78
C GLY A 620 -3.61 -28.65 8.48
N ASP A 621 -3.76 -27.99 9.62
CA ASP A 621 -5.00 -27.97 10.42
C ASP A 621 -6.20 -27.31 9.69
N ASN A 622 -5.95 -26.65 8.55
CA ASN A 622 -6.97 -26.07 7.68
C ASN A 622 -7.05 -26.75 6.30
N GLU A 623 -6.49 -27.96 6.16
CA GLU A 623 -6.65 -28.75 4.94
C GLU A 623 -8.14 -28.94 4.59
N GLY A 624 -8.48 -28.71 3.32
CA GLY A 624 -9.86 -28.71 2.83
C GLY A 624 -10.66 -27.42 3.08
N LYS A 625 -10.08 -26.39 3.72
CA LYS A 625 -10.73 -25.08 3.93
C LYS A 625 -10.21 -23.99 2.99
N LEU A 626 -10.97 -22.91 2.90
CA LEU A 626 -10.65 -21.68 2.17
C LEU A 626 -10.54 -20.51 3.15
N TRP A 627 -9.56 -19.63 2.92
CA TRP A 627 -9.35 -18.41 3.70
C TRP A 627 -10.15 -17.26 3.09
N LEU A 628 -11.19 -16.84 3.79
CA LEU A 628 -11.99 -15.66 3.46
C LEU A 628 -11.40 -14.44 4.18
N THR A 629 -10.95 -13.40 3.48
CA THR A 629 -10.45 -12.18 4.13
C THR A 629 -11.59 -11.24 4.54
N PHE A 630 -11.29 -10.27 5.40
CA PHE A 630 -12.22 -9.15 5.68
C PHE A 630 -12.13 -8.00 4.66
N LYS A 631 -11.51 -8.22 3.49
CA LYS A 631 -11.47 -7.23 2.39
C LYS A 631 -12.75 -7.30 1.57
N TYR A 632 -13.15 -6.16 1.01
CA TYR A 632 -14.45 -6.01 0.33
C TYR A 632 -14.73 -7.01 -0.82
N PRO A 633 -13.74 -7.42 -1.64
CA PRO A 633 -13.96 -8.44 -2.68
C PRO A 633 -14.40 -9.81 -2.15
N ASP A 634 -14.04 -10.16 -0.91
CA ASP A 634 -14.40 -11.43 -0.27
C ASP A 634 -15.64 -11.23 0.63
N LEU A 635 -15.57 -10.21 1.49
CA LEU A 635 -16.55 -9.92 2.54
C LEU A 635 -17.96 -9.65 1.98
N PHE A 636 -18.10 -8.80 0.97
CA PHE A 636 -19.42 -8.40 0.49
C PHE A 636 -20.11 -9.49 -0.33
N PRO A 637 -19.45 -10.24 -1.23
CA PRO A 637 -20.06 -11.43 -1.83
C PRO A 637 -20.47 -12.46 -0.79
N THR A 638 -19.65 -12.78 0.22
CA THR A 638 -20.06 -13.74 1.26
C THR A 638 -21.28 -13.28 2.04
N LEU A 639 -21.35 -12.00 2.46
CA LEU A 639 -22.53 -11.48 3.16
C LEU A 639 -23.78 -11.37 2.26
N LYS A 640 -23.63 -11.20 0.93
CA LYS A 640 -24.74 -11.16 -0.03
C LYS A 640 -25.24 -12.55 -0.43
N TYR A 641 -24.36 -13.54 -0.56
CA TYR A 641 -24.66 -14.81 -1.25
C TYR A 641 -24.58 -16.07 -0.37
N ALA A 642 -23.81 -16.09 0.73
CA ALA A 642 -23.68 -17.29 1.55
C ALA A 642 -25.03 -17.71 2.14
N THR A 643 -25.50 -18.91 1.78
CA THR A 643 -26.84 -19.38 2.14
C THR A 643 -26.97 -19.73 3.63
N ASN A 644 -25.85 -20.05 4.29
CA ASN A 644 -25.78 -20.39 5.71
C ASN A 644 -25.75 -19.13 6.59
N ALA A 645 -26.75 -18.98 7.46
CA ALA A 645 -26.88 -17.85 8.37
C ALA A 645 -25.77 -17.79 9.44
N GLU A 646 -25.24 -18.94 9.91
CA GLU A 646 -24.12 -18.96 10.86
C GLU A 646 -22.82 -18.49 10.19
N THR A 647 -22.60 -18.80 8.91
CA THR A 647 -21.47 -18.23 8.13
C THR A 647 -21.58 -16.71 8.07
N ARG A 648 -22.73 -16.16 7.66
CA ARG A 648 -22.93 -14.71 7.59
C ARG A 648 -22.74 -14.02 8.95
N LYS A 649 -23.32 -14.59 10.02
CA LYS A 649 -23.18 -14.13 11.41
C LYS A 649 -21.73 -14.10 11.87
N LYS A 650 -20.97 -15.18 11.65
CA LYS A 650 -19.56 -15.28 12.04
C LYS A 650 -18.70 -14.27 11.25
N VAL A 651 -18.87 -14.20 9.93
CA VAL A 651 -18.18 -13.20 9.08
C VAL A 651 -18.45 -11.77 9.54
N PHE A 652 -19.72 -11.46 9.85
CA PHE A 652 -20.13 -10.14 10.30
C PHE A 652 -19.52 -9.75 11.65
N ILE A 653 -19.65 -10.59 12.68
CA ILE A 653 -19.15 -10.31 14.04
C ILE A 653 -17.63 -10.18 14.05
N GLU A 654 -16.92 -11.07 13.35
CA GLU A 654 -15.45 -11.04 13.32
C GLU A 654 -14.93 -9.84 12.51
N ASN A 655 -15.61 -9.43 11.43
CA ASN A 655 -15.29 -8.19 10.72
C ASN A 655 -15.52 -6.94 11.60
N GLU A 656 -16.52 -6.92 12.48
CA GLU A 656 -16.74 -5.83 13.45
C GLU A 656 -15.70 -5.85 14.61
N ASN A 657 -14.84 -6.88 14.68
CA ASN A 657 -13.78 -7.04 15.69
C ASN A 657 -12.35 -7.02 15.11
N LYS A 658 -12.19 -6.87 13.79
CA LYS A 658 -10.90 -7.05 13.08
C LYS A 658 -9.77 -6.07 13.48
N CYS A 659 -10.12 -4.97 14.14
CA CYS A 659 -9.16 -3.94 14.59
C CYS A 659 -9.35 -3.59 16.08
N ASN A 660 -9.56 -4.57 16.98
CA ASN A 660 -9.85 -4.28 18.39
C ASN A 660 -8.76 -3.45 19.13
N ASP A 661 -7.52 -3.42 18.67
CA ASP A 661 -6.48 -2.50 19.17
C ASP A 661 -6.87 -1.01 19.05
N ASN A 662 -7.73 -0.68 18.08
CA ASN A 662 -8.24 0.67 17.87
C ASN A 662 -9.27 1.11 18.92
N VAL A 663 -9.83 0.21 19.74
CA VAL A 663 -10.82 0.58 20.78
C VAL A 663 -10.20 1.52 21.81
N ALA A 664 -8.99 1.19 22.29
CA ALA A 664 -8.28 2.02 23.26
C ALA A 664 -7.83 3.37 22.65
N LEU A 665 -7.36 3.35 21.40
CA LEU A 665 -6.98 4.54 20.64
C LEU A 665 -8.18 5.48 20.43
N PHE A 666 -9.35 4.95 20.09
CA PHE A 666 -10.56 5.73 19.88
C PHE A 666 -11.04 6.40 21.16
N ARG A 667 -11.05 5.66 22.28
CA ARG A 667 -11.40 6.20 23.60
C ARG A 667 -10.45 7.32 24.01
N GLU A 668 -9.14 7.14 23.84
CA GLU A 668 -8.15 8.17 24.13
C GLU A 668 -8.34 9.42 23.25
N ALA A 669 -8.59 9.25 21.95
CA ALA A 669 -8.81 10.37 21.04
C ALA A 669 -10.03 11.22 21.40
N ILE A 670 -11.16 10.61 21.76
CA ILE A 670 -12.37 11.36 22.13
C ILE A 670 -12.14 12.19 23.40
N LEU A 671 -11.56 11.60 24.45
CA LEU A 671 -11.26 12.31 25.69
C LEU A 671 -10.34 13.51 25.44
N LEU A 672 -9.25 13.28 24.69
CA LEU A 672 -8.31 14.34 24.31
C LEU A 672 -8.97 15.44 23.45
N ARG A 673 -9.89 15.09 22.55
CA ARG A 673 -10.65 16.07 21.74
C ARG A 673 -11.53 16.98 22.58
N ASP A 674 -12.30 16.41 23.52
CA ASP A 674 -13.13 17.19 24.44
C ASP A 674 -12.27 18.08 25.36
N GLU A 675 -11.17 17.56 25.90
CA GLU A 675 -10.20 18.35 26.69
C GLU A 675 -9.65 19.54 25.88
N ALA A 676 -9.21 19.30 24.64
CA ALA A 676 -8.67 20.33 23.75
C ALA A 676 -9.70 21.42 23.42
N ALA A 677 -10.94 21.04 23.12
CA ALA A 677 -12.02 21.97 22.81
C ALA A 677 -12.36 22.88 24.01
N ARG A 678 -12.45 22.29 25.22
CA ARG A 678 -12.67 23.04 26.47
C ARG A 678 -11.49 23.95 26.84
N ILE A 679 -10.25 23.55 26.53
CA ILE A 679 -9.08 24.43 26.70
C ILE A 679 -9.19 25.66 25.79
N LEU A 680 -9.66 25.50 24.55
CA LEU A 680 -9.92 26.60 23.59
C LEU A 680 -11.15 27.45 23.94
N GLY A 681 -11.99 27.03 24.88
CA GLY A 681 -13.18 27.76 25.31
C GLY A 681 -14.48 27.36 24.61
N TYR A 682 -14.51 26.22 23.92
CA TYR A 682 -15.73 25.60 23.40
C TYR A 682 -16.32 24.64 24.44
N ASP A 683 -17.65 24.46 24.42
CA ASP A 683 -18.36 23.58 25.36
C ASP A 683 -18.05 22.10 25.10
N ASN A 684 -17.67 21.73 23.88
CA ASN A 684 -17.31 20.38 23.45
C ASN A 684 -16.62 20.40 22.07
N HIS A 685 -16.16 19.22 21.62
CA HIS A 685 -15.46 19.09 20.33
C HIS A 685 -16.37 19.33 19.13
N ALA A 686 -17.65 18.94 19.19
CA ALA A 686 -18.58 19.13 18.08
C ALA A 686 -18.81 20.60 17.75
N GLN A 687 -19.01 21.45 18.76
CA GLN A 687 -19.11 22.91 18.60
C GLN A 687 -17.85 23.49 17.95
N PHE A 688 -16.66 23.07 18.41
CA PHE A 688 -15.38 23.44 17.79
C PHE A 688 -15.29 23.02 16.32
N ARG A 689 -15.77 21.83 15.93
CA ARG A 689 -15.68 21.35 14.54
C ARG A 689 -16.72 21.99 13.62
N ILE A 690 -17.92 22.28 14.10
CA ILE A 690 -19.07 22.69 13.26
C ILE A 690 -19.11 24.22 13.02
N GLU A 691 -18.47 25.02 13.85
CA GLU A 691 -18.34 26.49 13.68
C GLU A 691 -17.84 26.91 12.27
N ASP A 692 -16.97 26.12 11.64
CA ASP A 692 -16.41 26.44 10.31
C ASP A 692 -17.11 25.70 9.14
N LYS A 693 -18.16 24.93 9.45
CA LYS A 693 -18.94 24.13 8.49
C LYS A 693 -20.18 24.89 7.98
N MET A 694 -20.91 24.32 7.05
CA MET A 694 -22.16 24.89 6.52
C MET A 694 -23.28 24.93 7.56
N ALA A 695 -23.35 23.93 8.45
CA ALA A 695 -24.37 23.85 9.51
C ALA A 695 -24.21 24.88 10.65
N LYS A 696 -23.00 25.44 10.85
CA LYS A 696 -22.60 26.46 11.86
C LYS A 696 -22.78 26.12 13.35
N THR A 697 -23.80 25.33 13.75
CA THR A 697 -24.06 24.96 15.15
C THR A 697 -24.38 23.47 15.30
N THR A 698 -24.09 22.89 16.46
CA THR A 698 -24.47 21.49 16.76
C THR A 698 -25.99 21.31 16.72
N LYS A 699 -26.75 22.25 17.28
CA LYS A 699 -28.21 22.27 17.23
C LYS A 699 -28.76 22.14 15.80
N THR A 700 -28.15 22.79 14.81
CA THR A 700 -28.55 22.65 13.39
C THR A 700 -28.45 21.19 12.93
N VAL A 701 -27.38 20.49 13.35
CA VAL A 701 -27.13 19.09 13.03
C VAL A 701 -28.07 18.17 13.79
N ASP A 702 -28.31 18.41 15.09
CA ASP A 702 -29.22 17.61 15.90
C ASP A 702 -30.68 17.72 15.44
N ASP A 703 -31.14 18.93 15.12
CA ASP A 703 -32.48 19.16 14.55
C ASP A 703 -32.62 18.39 13.21
N PHE A 704 -31.58 18.43 12.37
CA PHE A 704 -31.53 17.76 11.07
C PHE A 704 -31.55 16.23 11.18
N LEU A 705 -30.63 15.66 11.97
CA LEU A 705 -30.56 14.21 12.21
C LEU A 705 -31.82 13.72 12.94
N GLY A 706 -32.39 14.52 13.85
CA GLY A 706 -33.63 14.23 14.57
C GLY A 706 -34.86 14.19 13.65
N ASP A 707 -35.03 15.15 12.73
CA ASP A 707 -36.13 15.13 11.75
C ASP A 707 -35.97 13.96 10.76
N LEU A 708 -34.76 13.73 10.25
CA LEU A 708 -34.43 12.55 9.43
C LEU A 708 -34.83 11.26 10.16
N ARG A 709 -34.41 11.09 11.43
CA ARG A 709 -34.75 9.92 12.24
C ARG A 709 -36.26 9.70 12.33
N LYS A 710 -36.98 10.76 12.67
CA LYS A 710 -38.44 10.73 12.85
C LYS A 710 -39.17 10.33 11.56
N ARG A 711 -38.73 10.85 10.41
CA ARG A 711 -39.37 10.61 9.10
C ARG A 711 -38.95 9.28 8.46
N LEU A 712 -37.71 8.83 8.64
CA LEU A 712 -37.20 7.56 8.09
C LEU A 712 -37.68 6.32 8.88
N ALA A 713 -37.84 6.42 10.20
CA ALA A 713 -38.12 5.26 11.05
C ALA A 713 -39.39 4.44 10.67
N PRO A 714 -40.52 5.04 10.23
CA PRO A 714 -41.66 4.28 9.72
C PRO A 714 -41.37 3.54 8.41
N GLY A 715 -40.58 4.17 7.51
CA GLY A 715 -40.14 3.55 6.26
C GLY A 715 -39.24 2.35 6.51
N GLY A 716 -38.20 2.51 7.33
CA GLY A 716 -37.28 1.43 7.68
C GLY A 716 -37.98 0.25 8.36
N LYS A 717 -38.98 0.51 9.21
CA LYS A 717 -39.81 -0.55 9.80
C LYS A 717 -40.55 -1.36 8.73
N LYS A 718 -41.19 -0.68 7.78
CA LYS A 718 -41.93 -1.31 6.68
C LYS A 718 -41.01 -2.14 5.77
N GLU A 719 -39.79 -1.66 5.54
CA GLU A 719 -38.75 -2.39 4.80
C GLU A 719 -38.30 -3.65 5.55
N ILE A 720 -38.06 -3.57 6.88
CA ILE A 720 -37.75 -4.74 7.72
C ILE A 720 -38.90 -5.75 7.68
N ASP A 721 -40.15 -5.30 7.85
CA ASP A 721 -41.31 -6.19 7.86
C ASP A 721 -41.39 -6.97 6.53
N LYS A 722 -41.18 -6.30 5.38
CA LYS A 722 -41.11 -6.95 4.05
C LYS A 722 -39.91 -7.91 3.94
N LEU A 723 -38.71 -7.48 4.33
CA LEU A 723 -37.52 -8.34 4.32
C LEU A 723 -37.66 -9.56 5.24
N MET A 724 -38.44 -9.45 6.31
CA MET A 724 -38.75 -10.54 7.22
C MET A 724 -39.78 -11.52 6.62
N GLU A 725 -40.68 -11.08 5.74
CA GLU A 725 -41.52 -11.98 4.94
C GLU A 725 -40.66 -12.84 4.00
N PHE A 726 -39.70 -12.22 3.29
CA PHE A 726 -38.70 -12.92 2.47
C PHE A 726 -37.91 -13.95 3.28
N LYS A 727 -37.46 -13.57 4.48
CA LYS A 727 -36.76 -14.48 5.38
C LYS A 727 -37.62 -15.66 5.82
N LYS A 728 -38.88 -15.43 6.21
CA LYS A 728 -39.83 -16.50 6.59
C LYS A 728 -40.13 -17.44 5.43
N GLN A 729 -40.19 -16.93 4.19
CA GLN A 729 -40.39 -17.75 3.00
C GLN A 729 -39.15 -18.61 2.71
N ASP A 730 -37.96 -18.01 2.60
CA ASP A 730 -36.69 -18.71 2.34
C ASP A 730 -36.39 -19.79 3.39
N THR A 731 -36.51 -19.46 4.67
CA THR A 731 -36.28 -20.42 5.77
C THR A 731 -37.27 -21.58 5.73
N LYS A 732 -38.54 -21.33 5.41
CA LYS A 732 -39.56 -22.38 5.22
C LYS A 732 -39.29 -23.24 3.98
N GLU A 733 -38.94 -22.63 2.83
CA GLU A 733 -38.58 -23.32 1.58
C GLU A 733 -37.37 -24.26 1.79
N ARG A 734 -36.42 -23.86 2.64
CA ARG A 734 -35.18 -24.60 2.95
C ARG A 734 -35.25 -25.47 4.20
N GLY A 735 -36.40 -25.54 4.89
CA GLY A 735 -36.59 -26.34 6.11
C GLY A 735 -35.77 -25.87 7.33
N LEU A 736 -35.32 -24.61 7.34
CA LEU A 736 -34.52 -24.03 8.43
C LEU A 736 -35.40 -23.65 9.62
N THR A 737 -34.95 -23.99 10.83
CA THR A 737 -35.67 -23.74 12.09
C THR A 737 -34.74 -23.19 13.18
N GLY A 738 -35.30 -22.60 14.24
CA GLY A 738 -34.57 -22.09 15.40
C GLY A 738 -34.32 -20.57 15.40
N PRO A 739 -33.59 -20.03 16.40
CA PRO A 739 -33.55 -18.59 16.69
C PRO A 739 -32.99 -17.71 15.58
N LEU A 740 -32.15 -18.27 14.69
CA LEU A 740 -31.65 -17.56 13.50
C LEU A 740 -32.64 -17.52 12.34
N ALA A 741 -33.72 -18.31 12.35
CA ALA A 741 -34.77 -18.23 11.34
C ALA A 741 -35.89 -17.24 11.72
N GLU A 742 -36.16 -17.08 13.03
CA GLU A 742 -37.36 -16.42 13.55
C GLU A 742 -37.29 -14.90 13.71
N LYS A 743 -36.09 -14.31 13.72
CA LYS A 743 -35.85 -12.85 13.80
C LYS A 743 -35.00 -12.36 12.63
N TYR A 744 -34.97 -11.05 12.39
CA TYR A 744 -34.17 -10.43 11.34
C TYR A 744 -32.94 -9.73 11.92
N TYR A 745 -31.73 -10.20 11.58
CA TYR A 745 -30.49 -9.70 12.18
C TYR A 745 -29.63 -8.87 11.20
N LEU A 746 -28.68 -8.11 11.73
CA LEU A 746 -27.74 -7.28 10.96
C LEU A 746 -27.01 -8.02 9.82
N TRP A 747 -26.62 -9.29 10.02
CA TRP A 747 -25.95 -10.13 9.00
C TRP A 747 -26.88 -10.74 7.96
N ASP A 748 -28.20 -10.61 8.13
CA ASP A 748 -29.20 -11.08 7.17
C ASP A 748 -29.51 -10.04 6.10
N HIS A 749 -29.27 -8.76 6.40
CA HIS A 749 -29.70 -7.64 5.56
C HIS A 749 -29.25 -7.77 4.10
N ARG A 750 -27.93 -7.90 3.86
CA ARG A 750 -27.36 -8.02 2.51
C ARG A 750 -27.84 -9.26 1.73
N TYR A 751 -28.26 -10.33 2.42
CA TYR A 751 -28.71 -11.57 1.79
C TYR A 751 -30.17 -11.48 1.33
N TYR A 752 -31.06 -10.97 2.20
CA TYR A 752 -32.48 -10.83 1.85
C TYR A 752 -32.78 -9.60 1.00
N ASP A 753 -31.97 -8.55 1.10
CA ASP A 753 -31.96 -7.43 0.15
C ASP A 753 -31.73 -7.96 -1.29
N ARG A 754 -30.64 -8.70 -1.51
CA ARG A 754 -30.37 -9.39 -2.78
C ARG A 754 -31.52 -10.29 -3.22
N LEU A 755 -32.01 -11.19 -2.35
CA LEU A 755 -33.10 -12.11 -2.72
C LEU A 755 -34.40 -11.39 -3.09
N MET A 756 -34.70 -10.25 -2.46
CA MET A 756 -35.85 -9.43 -2.83
C MET A 756 -35.65 -8.76 -4.19
N LEU A 757 -34.46 -8.20 -4.46
CA LEU A 757 -34.12 -7.62 -5.77
C LEU A 757 -34.22 -8.66 -6.91
N GLU A 758 -33.73 -9.88 -6.66
CA GLU A 758 -33.84 -11.00 -7.61
C GLU A 758 -35.30 -11.47 -7.81
N LYS A 759 -36.06 -11.70 -6.74
CA LYS A 759 -37.43 -12.27 -6.80
C LYS A 759 -38.50 -11.25 -7.22
N ASP A 760 -38.52 -10.04 -6.67
CA ASP A 760 -39.57 -9.04 -6.94
C ASP A 760 -39.29 -8.19 -8.19
N TYR A 761 -38.03 -7.86 -8.45
CA TYR A 761 -37.65 -6.90 -9.50
C TYR A 761 -37.00 -7.57 -10.72
N GLN A 762 -36.80 -8.90 -10.69
CA GLN A 762 -36.20 -9.69 -11.76
C GLN A 762 -34.84 -9.11 -12.21
N LEU A 763 -34.08 -8.57 -11.24
CA LEU A 763 -32.89 -7.77 -11.51
C LEU A 763 -31.63 -8.63 -11.44
N ASP A 764 -31.13 -9.07 -12.60
CA ASP A 764 -29.80 -9.67 -12.69
C ASP A 764 -28.75 -8.58 -12.94
N HIS A 765 -27.99 -8.24 -11.88
CA HIS A 765 -26.90 -7.28 -11.95
C HIS A 765 -25.76 -7.73 -12.88
N GLN A 766 -25.58 -9.02 -13.15
CA GLN A 766 -24.59 -9.51 -14.11
C GLN A 766 -25.00 -9.16 -15.53
N VAL A 767 -26.25 -9.45 -15.91
CA VAL A 767 -26.82 -9.07 -17.23
C VAL A 767 -26.79 -7.56 -17.44
N ILE A 768 -27.05 -6.77 -16.40
CA ILE A 768 -26.95 -5.30 -16.49
C ILE A 768 -25.49 -4.86 -16.74
N ALA A 769 -24.51 -5.47 -16.08
CA ALA A 769 -23.10 -5.13 -16.26
C ALA A 769 -22.58 -5.41 -17.68
N GLU A 770 -23.17 -6.36 -18.42
CA GLU A 770 -22.84 -6.62 -19.84
C GLU A 770 -23.08 -5.41 -20.76
N TYR A 771 -23.91 -4.45 -20.33
CA TYR A 771 -24.18 -3.18 -21.00
C TYR A 771 -23.28 -2.02 -20.57
N PHE A 772 -22.42 -2.19 -19.55
CA PHE A 772 -21.51 -1.13 -19.08
C PHE A 772 -20.03 -1.55 -19.14
N PRO A 773 -19.45 -1.80 -20.34
CA PRO A 773 -18.01 -1.85 -20.50
C PRO A 773 -17.36 -0.53 -20.11
N LEU A 774 -16.37 -0.59 -19.23
CA LEU A 774 -15.70 0.56 -18.61
C LEU A 774 -15.36 1.69 -19.61
N GLN A 775 -14.76 1.34 -20.75
CA GLN A 775 -14.29 2.32 -21.74
C GLN A 775 -15.44 3.06 -22.42
N THR A 776 -16.50 2.37 -22.86
CA THR A 776 -17.67 3.01 -23.47
C THR A 776 -18.46 3.83 -22.45
N THR A 777 -18.52 3.36 -21.20
CA THR A 777 -19.17 4.09 -20.10
C THR A 777 -18.44 5.41 -19.80
N ILE A 778 -17.11 5.41 -19.69
CA ILE A 778 -16.32 6.64 -19.54
C ILE A 778 -16.55 7.60 -20.71
N GLN A 779 -16.53 7.11 -21.95
CA GLN A 779 -16.77 7.95 -23.14
C GLN A 779 -18.17 8.58 -23.14
N GLY A 780 -19.19 7.88 -22.64
CA GLY A 780 -20.52 8.43 -22.44
C GLY A 780 -20.58 9.49 -21.33
N MET A 781 -19.89 9.24 -20.21
CA MET A 781 -19.81 10.18 -19.09
C MET A 781 -19.08 11.47 -19.44
N LEU A 782 -17.95 11.38 -20.14
CA LEU A 782 -17.23 12.57 -20.60
C LEU A 782 -18.08 13.41 -21.56
N LYS A 783 -18.82 12.79 -22.50
CA LYS A 783 -19.77 13.50 -23.37
C LYS A 783 -20.90 14.22 -22.63
N ILE A 784 -21.36 13.68 -21.49
CA ILE A 784 -22.34 14.39 -20.64
C ILE A 784 -21.72 15.70 -20.11
N PHE A 785 -20.45 15.69 -19.71
CA PHE A 785 -19.73 16.90 -19.29
C PHE A 785 -19.41 17.84 -20.46
N GLU A 786 -19.12 17.33 -21.66
CA GLU A 786 -18.96 18.15 -22.87
C GLU A 786 -20.23 18.99 -23.13
N GLU A 787 -21.40 18.35 -23.12
CA GLU A 787 -22.69 19.02 -23.39
C GLU A 787 -23.17 19.92 -22.25
N LEU A 788 -23.06 19.46 -20.99
CA LEU A 788 -23.54 20.21 -19.83
C LEU A 788 -22.66 21.39 -19.45
N PHE A 789 -21.34 21.20 -19.45
CA PHE A 789 -20.39 22.15 -18.86
C PHE A 789 -19.58 22.91 -19.92
N GLY A 790 -19.78 22.63 -21.21
CA GLY A 790 -19.07 23.27 -22.31
C GLY A 790 -17.60 22.91 -22.32
N LEU A 791 -17.31 21.61 -22.24
CA LEU A 791 -15.96 21.06 -22.18
C LEU A 791 -15.62 20.27 -23.46
N VAL A 792 -14.32 20.04 -23.69
CA VAL A 792 -13.79 19.18 -24.75
C VAL A 792 -12.68 18.31 -24.15
N PHE A 793 -12.83 16.99 -24.21
CA PHE A 793 -11.80 16.06 -23.70
C PHE A 793 -10.95 15.53 -24.86
N VAL A 794 -9.65 15.81 -24.81
CA VAL A 794 -8.68 15.31 -25.80
C VAL A 794 -7.77 14.27 -25.16
N GLU A 795 -7.92 13.01 -25.55
CA GLU A 795 -7.11 11.89 -25.04
C GLU A 795 -5.68 11.93 -25.63
N ILE A 796 -4.68 11.79 -24.77
CA ILE A 796 -3.24 11.78 -25.14
C ILE A 796 -2.76 10.32 -25.18
N VAL A 797 -2.77 9.76 -26.40
CA VAL A 797 -2.63 8.31 -26.64
C VAL A 797 -1.26 7.95 -27.20
N GLY A 798 -0.63 6.91 -26.64
CA GLY A 798 0.63 6.37 -27.13
C GLY A 798 1.88 7.18 -26.76
N GLU A 799 3.06 6.61 -27.02
CA GLU A 799 4.33 7.20 -26.58
C GLU A 799 4.70 8.47 -27.35
N GLU A 800 4.32 8.61 -28.63
CA GLU A 800 4.67 9.79 -29.45
C GLU A 800 3.98 11.06 -28.94
N ASP A 801 2.67 11.03 -28.74
CA ASP A 801 1.92 12.19 -28.22
C ASP A 801 2.27 12.50 -26.75
N ARG A 802 2.53 11.46 -25.94
CA ARG A 802 3.01 11.65 -24.56
C ARG A 802 4.42 12.24 -24.53
N ALA A 803 5.32 11.80 -25.41
CA ALA A 803 6.68 12.33 -25.52
C ALA A 803 6.69 13.79 -26.00
N ALA A 804 5.78 14.17 -26.91
CA ALA A 804 5.62 15.55 -27.36
C ALA A 804 5.19 16.52 -26.24
N LEU A 805 4.56 15.99 -25.18
CA LEU A 805 4.15 16.74 -23.98
C LEU A 805 5.05 16.47 -22.75
N ALA A 806 6.16 15.75 -22.92
CA ALA A 806 7.14 15.51 -21.86
C ALA A 806 8.38 16.37 -22.08
N GLU A 807 8.80 17.12 -21.05
CA GLU A 807 9.96 18.02 -21.09
C GLU A 807 11.28 17.32 -21.52
N GLY A 808 11.40 16.01 -21.24
CA GLY A 808 12.53 15.17 -21.65
C GLY A 808 12.31 14.31 -22.90
N GLY A 809 11.19 14.46 -23.62
CA GLY A 809 10.86 13.65 -24.80
C GLY A 809 10.56 12.17 -24.51
N LYS A 810 10.14 11.84 -23.28
CA LYS A 810 9.84 10.49 -22.81
C LYS A 810 8.43 10.45 -22.23
N GLY A 811 7.49 9.81 -22.93
CA GLY A 811 6.06 9.83 -22.58
C GLY A 811 5.73 9.10 -21.29
N SER A 812 6.57 8.16 -20.88
CA SER A 812 6.50 7.52 -19.56
C SER A 812 6.94 8.41 -18.38
N ASP A 813 7.39 9.65 -18.60
CA ASP A 813 7.71 10.60 -17.52
C ASP A 813 6.47 11.34 -16.99
N ILE A 814 5.34 11.34 -17.72
CA ILE A 814 4.12 12.11 -17.40
C ILE A 814 2.96 11.24 -16.89
N VAL A 815 3.22 9.94 -16.62
CA VAL A 815 2.31 8.97 -15.99
C VAL A 815 3.08 8.08 -15.00
N TRP A 816 2.45 7.64 -13.93
CA TRP A 816 3.07 6.77 -12.91
C TRP A 816 2.91 5.26 -13.19
N HIS A 817 2.04 4.87 -14.12
CA HIS A 817 1.78 3.48 -14.49
C HIS A 817 1.28 3.38 -15.94
N GLU A 818 1.50 2.24 -16.62
CA GLU A 818 1.17 2.06 -18.04
C GLU A 818 -0.34 2.12 -18.33
N ASP A 819 -1.15 1.54 -17.43
CA ASP A 819 -2.63 1.56 -17.49
C ASP A 819 -3.25 2.96 -17.35
N VAL A 820 -2.49 4.00 -17.00
CA VAL A 820 -3.03 5.34 -16.73
C VAL A 820 -3.40 6.04 -18.04
N GLN A 821 -4.67 6.46 -18.14
CA GLN A 821 -5.15 7.34 -19.21
C GLN A 821 -4.95 8.80 -18.80
N ILE A 822 -4.75 9.67 -19.78
CA ILE A 822 -4.53 11.11 -19.59
C ILE A 822 -5.27 11.88 -20.68
N PHE A 823 -6.02 12.90 -20.29
CA PHE A 823 -6.76 13.81 -21.15
C PHE A 823 -6.32 15.25 -20.88
N SER A 824 -6.03 16.00 -21.94
CA SER A 824 -6.06 17.47 -21.86
C SER A 824 -7.50 17.94 -22.01
N VAL A 825 -7.96 18.74 -21.07
CA VAL A 825 -9.34 19.26 -21.01
C VAL A 825 -9.35 20.73 -21.41
N TRP A 826 -10.32 21.09 -22.22
CA TRP A 826 -10.49 22.43 -22.80
C TRP A 826 -11.93 22.90 -22.65
N ASP A 827 -12.15 24.20 -22.73
CA ASP A 827 -13.46 24.81 -22.91
C ASP A 827 -13.93 24.60 -24.36
N ASP A 828 -15.25 24.57 -24.60
CA ASP A 828 -15.82 24.54 -25.96
C ASP A 828 -15.70 25.91 -26.67
N GLU A 829 -16.04 25.99 -27.96
CA GLU A 829 -15.96 27.26 -28.71
C GLU A 829 -16.94 28.34 -28.21
N GLY A 830 -18.01 27.95 -27.51
CA GLY A 830 -18.94 28.88 -26.85
C GLY A 830 -18.41 29.42 -25.52
N GLU A 831 -17.60 28.63 -24.81
CA GLU A 831 -16.89 28.99 -23.57
C GLU A 831 -15.50 29.61 -23.82
N GLY A 832 -15.07 29.74 -25.09
CA GLY A 832 -13.87 30.49 -25.49
C GLY A 832 -12.68 29.65 -25.96
N ALA A 833 -12.79 28.31 -25.99
CA ALA A 833 -11.75 27.37 -26.38
C ALA A 833 -10.44 27.42 -25.55
N ASP A 834 -10.51 27.97 -24.34
CA ASP A 834 -9.38 28.05 -23.40
C ASP A 834 -8.99 26.66 -22.85
N PHE A 835 -7.75 26.54 -22.36
CA PHE A 835 -7.30 25.33 -21.68
C PHE A 835 -7.89 25.27 -20.26
N VAL A 836 -8.38 24.10 -19.83
CA VAL A 836 -8.98 23.92 -18.50
C VAL A 836 -7.99 23.28 -17.55
N GLY A 837 -7.38 22.15 -17.93
CA GLY A 837 -6.45 21.37 -17.11
C GLY A 837 -6.21 19.95 -17.61
N TYR A 838 -5.70 19.07 -16.75
CA TYR A 838 -5.44 17.66 -17.06
C TYR A 838 -6.26 16.69 -16.20
N LEU A 839 -6.94 15.74 -16.85
CA LEU A 839 -7.64 14.62 -16.19
C LEU A 839 -6.85 13.33 -16.39
N TYR A 840 -6.51 12.67 -15.29
CA TYR A 840 -5.90 11.33 -15.27
C TYR A 840 -6.89 10.29 -14.78
N LEU A 841 -6.93 9.12 -15.42
CA LEU A 841 -7.74 7.98 -14.96
C LEU A 841 -6.85 6.77 -14.68
N ASP A 842 -6.84 6.32 -13.43
CA ASP A 842 -6.13 5.13 -12.95
C ASP A 842 -7.16 4.14 -12.37
N LEU A 843 -7.65 3.24 -13.22
CA LEU A 843 -8.95 2.58 -13.02
C LEU A 843 -8.89 1.15 -12.47
N PHE A 844 -7.70 0.54 -12.44
CA PHE A 844 -7.53 -0.90 -12.15
C PHE A 844 -6.73 -1.15 -10.86
N PRO A 845 -7.02 -2.23 -10.12
CA PRO A 845 -6.27 -2.60 -8.92
C PRO A 845 -4.87 -3.12 -9.25
N ARG A 846 -3.92 -2.88 -8.34
CA ARG A 846 -2.56 -3.42 -8.32
C ARG A 846 -1.96 -3.29 -6.92
N ASP A 847 -0.93 -4.09 -6.63
CA ASP A 847 -0.24 -4.08 -5.33
C ASP A 847 0.28 -2.69 -4.95
N GLY A 848 -0.06 -2.24 -3.74
CA GLY A 848 0.35 -0.95 -3.20
C GLY A 848 -0.44 0.27 -3.69
N LYS A 849 -1.44 0.09 -4.55
CA LYS A 849 -2.39 1.15 -4.91
C LYS A 849 -3.44 1.35 -3.80
N TYR A 850 -3.90 2.59 -3.64
CA TYR A 850 -5.05 2.96 -2.83
C TYR A 850 -6.30 2.15 -3.20
N GLY A 851 -6.90 1.49 -2.19
CA GLY A 851 -7.91 0.44 -2.39
C GLY A 851 -9.36 0.89 -2.52
N HIS A 852 -9.66 2.17 -2.33
CA HIS A 852 -11.00 2.73 -2.53
C HIS A 852 -11.08 3.50 -3.85
N ALA A 853 -12.27 3.97 -4.22
CA ALA A 853 -12.42 5.03 -5.20
C ALA A 853 -12.07 6.38 -4.54
N ALA A 854 -11.44 7.29 -5.29
CA ALA A 854 -11.19 8.68 -4.89
C ALA A 854 -10.70 9.52 -6.08
N ASN A 855 -11.00 10.82 -6.08
CA ASN A 855 -10.30 11.82 -6.88
C ASN A 855 -9.20 12.55 -6.06
N PHE A 856 -8.01 12.69 -6.63
CA PHE A 856 -6.86 13.39 -6.05
C PHE A 856 -6.51 14.62 -6.88
N ASN A 857 -6.50 15.82 -6.27
CA ASN A 857 -5.85 16.98 -6.88
C ASN A 857 -4.33 16.74 -6.93
N LEU A 858 -3.76 16.71 -8.14
CA LEU A 858 -2.31 16.57 -8.34
C LEU A 858 -1.61 17.93 -8.35
N GLN A 859 -2.27 18.93 -8.92
CA GLN A 859 -1.81 20.33 -8.95
C GLN A 859 -3.03 21.25 -8.89
N PRO A 860 -3.07 22.26 -8.02
CA PRO A 860 -4.18 23.20 -7.96
C PRO A 860 -4.07 24.29 -9.04
N GLY A 861 -5.22 24.75 -9.52
CA GLY A 861 -5.35 25.93 -10.36
C GLY A 861 -5.45 27.21 -9.52
N TYR A 862 -4.68 28.24 -9.87
CA TYR A 862 -4.66 29.52 -9.14
C TYR A 862 -4.12 30.65 -10.04
N ILE A 863 -4.15 31.90 -9.56
CA ILE A 863 -3.54 33.05 -10.27
C ILE A 863 -2.13 33.32 -9.75
N ASP A 864 -1.13 33.29 -10.65
CA ASP A 864 0.26 33.53 -10.27
C ASP A 864 0.60 35.02 -10.06
N GLU A 865 1.82 35.27 -9.58
CA GLU A 865 2.33 36.61 -9.23
C GLU A 865 2.35 37.60 -10.41
N ASN A 866 2.22 37.12 -11.65
CA ASN A 866 2.15 37.92 -12.87
C ASN A 866 0.70 38.09 -13.38
N GLY A 867 -0.29 37.62 -12.63
CA GLY A 867 -1.70 37.62 -13.01
C GLY A 867 -2.07 36.51 -14.00
N LYS A 868 -1.21 35.50 -14.23
CA LYS A 868 -1.48 34.40 -15.17
C LYS A 868 -2.08 33.19 -14.45
N ARG A 869 -3.12 32.58 -15.03
CA ARG A 869 -3.67 31.30 -14.51
C ARG A 869 -2.65 30.16 -14.66
N ARG A 870 -2.44 29.46 -13.55
CA ARG A 870 -1.89 28.09 -13.48
C ARG A 870 -3.04 27.11 -13.60
N TYR A 871 -2.87 26.07 -14.41
CA TYR A 871 -3.93 25.12 -14.74
C TYR A 871 -3.83 23.87 -13.85
N PRO A 872 -4.97 23.36 -13.34
CA PRO A 872 -4.98 22.18 -12.49
C PRO A 872 -4.67 20.88 -13.22
N ALA A 873 -4.34 19.87 -12.43
CA ALA A 873 -4.30 18.48 -12.84
C ALA A 873 -4.93 17.61 -11.74
N THR A 874 -5.79 16.67 -12.11
CA THR A 874 -6.52 15.79 -11.17
C THR A 874 -6.41 14.33 -11.60
N ALA A 875 -6.46 13.42 -10.63
CA ALA A 875 -6.39 11.97 -10.84
C ALA A 875 -7.55 11.22 -10.21
N LEU A 876 -8.35 10.58 -11.07
CA LEU A 876 -9.34 9.59 -10.68
C LEU A 876 -8.66 8.26 -10.38
N VAL A 877 -8.84 7.73 -9.18
CA VAL A 877 -8.23 6.48 -8.73
C VAL A 877 -9.35 5.51 -8.35
N CYS A 878 -9.57 4.48 -9.16
CA CYS A 878 -10.58 3.44 -8.97
C CYS A 878 -9.99 2.03 -9.04
N ASN A 879 -10.75 1.00 -8.67
CA ASN A 879 -10.29 -0.39 -8.57
C ASN A 879 -11.21 -1.40 -9.28
N PHE A 880 -11.63 -1.09 -10.50
CA PHE A 880 -12.51 -1.96 -11.30
C PHE A 880 -11.76 -3.19 -11.84
N SER A 881 -12.49 -4.28 -12.07
CA SER A 881 -11.93 -5.54 -12.59
C SER A 881 -11.18 -5.33 -13.91
N LYS A 882 -9.95 -5.86 -14.03
CA LYS A 882 -9.18 -5.79 -15.29
C LYS A 882 -9.85 -6.60 -16.41
N PRO A 883 -9.73 -6.17 -17.68
CA PRO A 883 -10.22 -6.94 -18.82
C PRO A 883 -9.46 -8.26 -18.98
N THR A 884 -10.14 -9.24 -19.54
CA THR A 884 -9.61 -10.55 -19.93
C THR A 884 -9.72 -10.74 -21.45
N PRO A 885 -9.03 -11.71 -22.08
CA PRO A 885 -9.15 -11.96 -23.52
C PRO A 885 -10.57 -12.30 -24.00
N LYS A 886 -11.45 -12.83 -23.13
CA LYS A 886 -12.83 -13.22 -23.47
C LYS A 886 -13.91 -12.27 -22.94
N LYS A 887 -13.60 -11.37 -22.01
CA LYS A 887 -14.56 -10.47 -21.36
C LYS A 887 -13.86 -9.17 -20.96
N PRO A 888 -14.34 -7.99 -21.40
CA PRO A 888 -13.75 -6.71 -21.01
C PRO A 888 -14.05 -6.39 -19.53
N SER A 889 -13.51 -5.28 -19.03
CA SER A 889 -13.93 -4.71 -17.75
C SER A 889 -15.38 -4.28 -17.84
N LEU A 890 -16.28 -4.97 -17.12
CA LEU A 890 -17.70 -4.68 -17.02
C LEU A 890 -17.99 -4.07 -15.66
N LEU A 891 -18.72 -2.96 -15.64
CA LEU A 891 -19.13 -2.28 -14.42
C LEU A 891 -20.53 -2.73 -14.01
N LYS A 892 -20.69 -3.12 -12.75
CA LYS A 892 -22.01 -3.17 -12.11
C LYS A 892 -22.56 -1.76 -11.97
N HIS A 893 -23.87 -1.63 -11.81
CA HIS A 893 -24.51 -0.31 -11.74
C HIS A 893 -24.01 0.56 -10.57
N ASP A 894 -23.71 -0.03 -9.41
CA ASP A 894 -23.07 0.66 -8.28
C ASP A 894 -21.64 1.14 -8.61
N GLU A 895 -20.89 0.40 -9.43
CA GLU A 895 -19.58 0.83 -9.96
C GLU A 895 -19.72 1.96 -10.99
N VAL A 896 -20.80 1.98 -11.79
CA VAL A 896 -21.14 3.09 -12.72
C VAL A 896 -21.47 4.37 -11.93
N VAL A 897 -22.29 4.27 -10.88
CA VAL A 897 -22.60 5.39 -9.98
C VAL A 897 -21.31 5.91 -9.32
N THR A 898 -20.48 5.02 -8.79
CA THR A 898 -19.18 5.37 -8.15
C THR A 898 -18.24 6.08 -9.13
N LEU A 899 -18.11 5.58 -10.36
CA LEU A 899 -17.30 6.23 -11.40
C LEU A 899 -17.77 7.66 -11.69
N PHE A 900 -19.07 7.90 -11.73
CA PHE A 900 -19.61 9.22 -12.04
C PHE A 900 -19.54 10.19 -10.85
N HIS A 901 -19.70 9.68 -9.61
CA HIS A 901 -19.45 10.43 -8.38
C HIS A 901 -18.02 10.98 -8.35
N GLU A 902 -17.02 10.12 -8.53
CA GLU A 902 -15.60 10.50 -8.47
C GLU A 902 -15.20 11.40 -9.65
N LEU A 903 -15.78 11.17 -10.85
CA LEU A 903 -15.63 12.12 -11.96
C LEU A 903 -16.23 13.48 -11.62
N GLY A 904 -17.31 13.55 -10.84
CA GLY A 904 -17.86 14.81 -10.32
C GLY A 904 -16.84 15.62 -9.50
N HIS A 905 -16.10 14.96 -8.61
CA HIS A 905 -14.98 15.57 -7.88
C HIS A 905 -13.86 16.03 -8.82
N GLY A 906 -13.47 15.20 -9.79
CA GLY A 906 -12.46 15.56 -10.80
C GLY A 906 -12.86 16.75 -11.67
N ILE A 907 -14.14 16.85 -12.05
CA ILE A 907 -14.66 18.00 -12.81
C ILE A 907 -14.69 19.27 -11.95
N HIS A 908 -15.10 19.17 -10.67
CA HIS A 908 -15.07 20.29 -9.73
C HIS A 908 -13.65 20.87 -9.59
N ASP A 909 -12.64 19.99 -9.49
CA ASP A 909 -11.22 20.36 -9.46
C ASP A 909 -10.78 21.08 -10.75
N LEU A 910 -11.05 20.48 -11.91
CA LEU A 910 -10.67 21.02 -13.23
C LEU A 910 -11.24 22.42 -13.51
N VAL A 911 -12.54 22.61 -13.28
CA VAL A 911 -13.21 23.87 -13.63
C VAL A 911 -13.01 24.97 -12.57
N SER A 912 -12.48 24.67 -11.38
CA SER A 912 -12.27 25.67 -10.33
C SER A 912 -11.37 26.83 -10.77
N ARG A 913 -11.86 28.06 -10.61
CA ARG A 913 -11.19 29.33 -10.98
C ARG A 913 -11.03 30.22 -9.74
N THR A 914 -10.08 29.87 -8.87
CA THR A 914 -9.73 30.64 -7.67
C THR A 914 -8.44 31.45 -7.84
N THR A 915 -8.24 32.45 -7.00
CA THR A 915 -7.00 33.24 -6.91
C THR A 915 -5.93 32.48 -6.14
N TYR A 916 -6.32 31.80 -5.05
CA TYR A 916 -5.43 31.06 -4.17
C TYR A 916 -5.67 29.54 -4.24
N SER A 917 -4.59 28.75 -4.14
CA SER A 917 -4.63 27.28 -4.13
C SER A 917 -5.42 26.72 -2.96
N ARG A 918 -5.41 27.42 -1.82
CA ARG A 918 -6.14 27.08 -0.60
C ARG A 918 -7.64 26.84 -0.84
N PHE A 919 -8.23 27.55 -1.79
CA PHE A 919 -9.65 27.46 -2.11
C PHE A 919 -9.93 26.66 -3.39
N HIS A 920 -8.88 26.18 -4.07
CA HIS A 920 -9.03 25.50 -5.35
C HIS A 920 -9.74 24.15 -5.21
N GLY A 921 -10.59 23.82 -6.18
CA GLY A 921 -11.18 22.50 -6.33
C GLY A 921 -12.10 22.14 -5.17
N THR A 922 -12.00 20.90 -4.71
CA THR A 922 -12.83 20.36 -3.64
C THR A 922 -12.49 20.88 -2.23
N ASN A 923 -11.63 21.90 -2.09
CA ASN A 923 -11.30 22.58 -0.82
C ASN A 923 -12.45 23.47 -0.28
N THR A 924 -13.62 22.88 -0.18
CA THR A 924 -14.86 23.42 0.40
C THR A 924 -15.11 22.87 1.80
N VAL A 925 -16.12 23.37 2.51
CA VAL A 925 -16.55 22.80 3.80
C VAL A 925 -17.01 21.35 3.68
N ARG A 926 -16.66 20.53 4.67
CA ARG A 926 -16.84 19.06 4.64
C ARG A 926 -18.30 18.58 4.61
N ASP A 927 -19.26 19.43 4.96
CA ASP A 927 -20.70 19.15 4.87
C ASP A 927 -21.36 19.72 3.60
N PHE A 928 -20.54 20.16 2.64
CA PHE A 928 -20.91 20.53 1.27
C PHE A 928 -20.15 19.74 0.19
N VAL A 929 -18.90 19.33 0.44
CA VAL A 929 -17.99 18.79 -0.58
C VAL A 929 -18.55 17.62 -1.41
N GLU A 930 -19.43 16.79 -0.85
CA GLU A 930 -20.07 15.66 -1.55
C GLU A 930 -21.33 16.06 -2.35
N ALA A 931 -21.89 17.25 -2.15
CA ALA A 931 -23.12 17.66 -2.83
C ALA A 931 -22.93 17.76 -4.35
N PRO A 932 -21.79 18.27 -4.88
CA PRO A 932 -21.53 18.25 -6.31
C PRO A 932 -21.46 16.86 -6.96
N SER A 933 -20.81 15.89 -6.30
CA SER A 933 -20.65 14.52 -6.80
C SER A 933 -21.95 13.72 -6.68
N GLN A 934 -22.62 13.79 -5.52
CA GLN A 934 -23.93 13.14 -5.30
C GLN A 934 -25.03 13.69 -6.22
N MET A 935 -24.96 14.97 -6.63
CA MET A 935 -25.93 15.50 -7.60
C MET A 935 -25.82 14.78 -8.95
N LEU A 936 -24.59 14.55 -9.40
CA LEU A 936 -24.29 13.90 -10.69
C LEU A 936 -24.69 12.42 -10.72
N GLU A 937 -24.64 11.70 -9.59
CA GLU A 937 -25.13 10.31 -9.49
C GLU A 937 -26.55 10.12 -10.06
N ASN A 938 -27.40 11.16 -10.01
CA ASN A 938 -28.76 11.09 -10.56
C ASN A 938 -28.83 10.87 -12.09
N TRP A 939 -27.77 11.14 -12.85
CA TRP A 939 -27.71 10.77 -14.27
C TRP A 939 -27.63 9.24 -14.42
N CYS A 940 -26.90 8.55 -13.55
CA CYS A 940 -26.86 7.09 -13.50
C CYS A 940 -28.20 6.45 -13.12
N TRP A 941 -29.19 7.25 -12.69
CA TRP A 941 -30.57 6.82 -12.41
C TRP A 941 -31.60 7.39 -13.40
N THR A 942 -31.18 8.15 -14.41
CA THR A 942 -32.07 8.78 -15.38
C THR A 942 -32.25 7.86 -16.61
N PRO A 943 -33.49 7.51 -17.05
CA PRO A 943 -33.70 6.50 -18.08
C PRO A 943 -32.98 6.78 -19.41
N SER A 944 -33.00 8.04 -19.87
CA SER A 944 -32.33 8.43 -21.12
C SER A 944 -30.80 8.32 -21.04
N GLN A 945 -30.25 8.52 -19.84
CA GLN A 945 -28.81 8.54 -19.59
C GLN A 945 -28.26 7.14 -19.32
N LEU A 946 -28.97 6.31 -18.57
CA LEU A 946 -28.70 4.87 -18.51
C LEU A 946 -28.63 4.25 -19.91
N ARG A 947 -29.54 4.66 -20.82
CA ARG A 947 -29.52 4.23 -22.22
C ARG A 947 -28.36 4.80 -23.03
N SER A 948 -27.97 6.06 -22.82
CA SER A 948 -26.85 6.69 -23.54
C SER A 948 -25.48 6.15 -23.11
N LEU A 949 -25.32 5.83 -21.82
CA LEU A 949 -24.15 5.20 -21.22
C LEU A 949 -24.01 3.70 -21.56
N SER A 950 -25.11 3.05 -21.96
CA SER A 950 -25.12 1.61 -22.27
C SER A 950 -24.58 1.27 -23.66
N HIS A 951 -23.73 0.24 -23.72
CA HIS A 951 -23.29 -0.40 -24.96
C HIS A 951 -22.90 -1.86 -24.66
N HIS A 952 -23.59 -2.84 -25.25
CA HIS A 952 -23.39 -4.25 -24.92
C HIS A 952 -22.04 -4.79 -25.40
N TYR A 953 -21.29 -5.46 -24.52
CA TYR A 953 -19.88 -5.79 -24.77
C TYR A 953 -19.63 -6.68 -26.00
N SER A 954 -20.61 -7.49 -26.41
CA SER A 954 -20.55 -8.31 -27.63
C SER A 954 -20.50 -7.51 -28.94
N TYR A 955 -20.64 -6.18 -28.89
CA TYR A 955 -20.53 -5.29 -30.04
C TYR A 955 -19.13 -4.65 -30.18
N LEU A 956 -18.27 -4.80 -29.17
CA LEU A 956 -16.93 -4.21 -29.15
C LEU A 956 -15.90 -4.96 -30.03
N SER A 957 -16.04 -6.29 -30.19
CA SER A 957 -15.17 -7.10 -31.06
C SER A 957 -15.81 -8.42 -31.45
N SER A 958 -15.30 -9.06 -32.51
CA SER A 958 -15.67 -10.43 -32.91
C SER A 958 -15.36 -11.48 -31.84
N ASP A 959 -14.32 -11.26 -31.06
CA ASP A 959 -13.84 -12.22 -30.06
C ASP A 959 -14.74 -12.18 -28.82
N TYR A 960 -15.21 -10.99 -28.44
CA TYR A 960 -16.22 -10.81 -27.39
C TYR A 960 -17.60 -11.27 -27.82
N GLU A 961 -17.97 -11.12 -29.09
CA GLU A 961 -19.16 -11.77 -29.67
C GLU A 961 -19.08 -13.29 -29.54
N ALA A 962 -17.99 -13.92 -29.99
CA ALA A 962 -17.81 -15.37 -29.92
C ALA A 962 -17.85 -15.87 -28.46
N ALA A 963 -17.16 -15.17 -27.55
CA ALA A 963 -17.17 -15.50 -26.13
C ALA A 963 -18.55 -15.35 -25.47
N TYR A 964 -19.33 -14.31 -25.82
CA TYR A 964 -20.70 -14.14 -25.34
C TYR A 964 -21.61 -15.27 -25.81
N LEU A 965 -21.58 -15.63 -27.09
CA LEU A 965 -22.42 -16.71 -27.64
C LEU A 965 -22.05 -18.07 -27.03
N GLU A 966 -20.76 -18.31 -26.77
CA GLU A 966 -20.26 -19.50 -26.06
C GLU A 966 -20.74 -19.56 -24.60
N SER A 967 -20.69 -18.44 -23.85
CA SER A 967 -21.04 -18.43 -22.42
C SER A 967 -22.54 -18.34 -22.14
N SER A 968 -23.30 -17.63 -22.98
CA SER A 968 -24.76 -17.45 -22.80
C SER A 968 -25.58 -18.59 -23.39
N GLY A 969 -25.02 -19.36 -24.34
CA GLY A 969 -25.77 -20.34 -25.13
C GLY A 969 -26.80 -19.71 -26.09
N ALA A 970 -26.78 -18.38 -26.28
CA ALA A 970 -27.71 -17.69 -27.15
C ALA A 970 -27.35 -17.86 -28.64
N GLU A 971 -28.36 -18.00 -29.51
CA GLU A 971 -28.16 -18.06 -30.97
C GLU A 971 -27.72 -16.71 -31.59
N LYS A 972 -27.93 -15.60 -30.87
CA LYS A 972 -27.74 -14.22 -31.36
C LYS A 972 -27.30 -13.30 -30.23
N LYS A 973 -26.58 -12.23 -30.59
CA LYS A 973 -26.29 -11.10 -29.70
C LYS A 973 -27.60 -10.44 -29.20
N PRO A 974 -27.61 -9.87 -27.98
CA PRO A 974 -28.74 -9.10 -27.47
C PRO A 974 -28.79 -7.73 -28.14
N SER A 975 -29.65 -6.81 -27.67
CA SER A 975 -29.64 -5.44 -28.18
C SER A 975 -28.33 -4.71 -27.88
N GLU A 976 -27.90 -3.81 -28.77
CA GLU A 976 -26.67 -3.02 -28.58
C GLU A 976 -26.76 -2.06 -27.38
N GLN A 977 -27.94 -1.51 -27.11
CA GLN A 977 -28.23 -0.68 -25.92
C GLN A 977 -29.13 -1.45 -24.95
N ILE A 978 -29.09 -1.07 -23.67
CA ILE A 978 -29.89 -1.72 -22.63
C ILE A 978 -31.40 -1.54 -22.91
N PRO A 979 -32.21 -2.63 -22.87
CA PRO A 979 -33.65 -2.56 -23.08
C PRO A 979 -34.37 -1.67 -22.07
N ASN A 980 -35.40 -0.95 -22.53
CA ASN A 980 -36.24 -0.09 -21.66
C ASN A 980 -36.88 -0.86 -20.48
N SER A 981 -37.13 -2.16 -20.63
CA SER A 981 -37.61 -3.03 -19.53
C SER A 981 -36.56 -3.21 -18.43
N LEU A 982 -35.29 -3.46 -18.77
CA LEU A 982 -34.21 -3.54 -17.78
C LEU A 982 -33.94 -2.18 -17.14
N ILE A 983 -34.04 -1.08 -17.90
CA ILE A 983 -33.97 0.29 -17.33
C ILE A 983 -35.10 0.50 -16.32
N ALA A 984 -36.34 0.13 -16.66
CA ALA A 984 -37.48 0.29 -15.76
C ALA A 984 -37.32 -0.55 -14.49
N ASN A 985 -36.89 -1.81 -14.60
CA ASN A 985 -36.61 -2.67 -13.45
C ASN A 985 -35.52 -2.07 -12.55
N LEU A 986 -34.41 -1.61 -13.13
CA LEU A 986 -33.31 -0.98 -12.40
C LEU A 986 -33.74 0.30 -11.68
N ILE A 987 -34.50 1.17 -12.35
CA ILE A 987 -35.00 2.42 -11.73
C ILE A 987 -36.00 2.13 -10.61
N ASN A 988 -36.85 1.10 -10.76
CA ASN A 988 -37.73 0.64 -9.69
C ASN A 988 -36.97 0.12 -8.46
N THR A 989 -35.68 -0.22 -8.60
CA THR A 989 -34.82 -0.58 -7.45
C THR A 989 -34.08 0.59 -6.81
N LYS A 990 -34.14 1.83 -7.36
CA LYS A 990 -33.40 2.98 -6.80
C LYS A 990 -33.69 3.21 -5.32
N HIS A 991 -34.96 3.09 -4.92
CA HIS A 991 -35.44 3.40 -3.56
C HIS A 991 -35.82 2.15 -2.76
N VAL A 992 -35.26 1.00 -3.12
CA VAL A 992 -35.49 -0.25 -2.39
C VAL A 992 -34.55 -0.33 -1.20
N ASN A 993 -35.10 -0.42 0.00
CA ASN A 993 -34.38 -0.42 1.29
C ASN A 993 -33.62 0.89 1.57
N ASP A 994 -34.02 1.98 0.92
CA ASP A 994 -33.40 3.29 1.07
C ASP A 994 -33.60 3.87 2.48
N ALA A 995 -34.74 3.60 3.13
CA ALA A 995 -34.92 4.07 4.49
C ALA A 995 -33.97 3.36 5.47
N LEU A 996 -33.76 2.05 5.33
CA LEU A 996 -32.76 1.29 6.09
C LEU A 996 -31.32 1.74 5.80
N PHE A 997 -30.98 2.00 4.54
CA PHE A 997 -29.68 2.56 4.18
C PHE A 997 -29.44 3.91 4.87
N ASN A 998 -30.40 4.84 4.78
CA ASN A 998 -30.30 6.16 5.39
C ASN A 998 -30.33 6.11 6.93
N LEU A 999 -31.12 5.21 7.54
CA LEU A 999 -31.08 4.96 8.99
C LEU A 999 -29.71 4.45 9.45
N ARG A 1000 -28.99 3.67 8.63
CA ARG A 1000 -27.60 3.27 8.93
C ARG A 1000 -26.62 4.45 8.82
N GLN A 1001 -26.76 5.33 7.84
CA GLN A 1001 -25.92 6.55 7.77
C GLN A 1001 -26.21 7.50 8.94
N LEU A 1002 -27.48 7.61 9.32
CA LEU A 1002 -27.94 8.36 10.47
C LEU A 1002 -27.40 7.81 11.80
N HIS A 1003 -27.27 6.48 11.95
CA HIS A 1003 -26.59 5.88 13.10
C HIS A 1003 -25.16 6.39 13.24
N PHE A 1004 -24.40 6.43 12.15
CA PHE A 1004 -23.04 6.95 12.15
C PHE A 1004 -22.97 8.44 12.48
N GLY A 1005 -23.81 9.27 11.84
CA GLY A 1005 -23.88 10.70 12.12
C GLY A 1005 -24.28 11.00 13.57
N THR A 1006 -25.28 10.29 14.10
CA THR A 1006 -25.76 10.47 15.48
C THR A 1006 -24.73 9.98 16.50
N PHE A 1007 -24.03 8.87 16.22
CA PHE A 1007 -22.95 8.38 17.09
C PHE A 1007 -21.76 9.35 17.12
N ASP A 1008 -21.34 9.84 15.95
CA ASP A 1008 -20.24 10.81 15.83
C ASP A 1008 -20.54 12.12 16.59
N MET A 1009 -21.77 12.63 16.51
CA MET A 1009 -22.20 13.76 17.33
C MET A 1009 -22.18 13.39 18.83
N LEU A 1010 -22.82 12.29 19.22
CA LEU A 1010 -22.96 11.88 20.63
C LEU A 1010 -21.63 11.75 21.36
N VAL A 1011 -20.58 11.20 20.74
CA VAL A 1011 -19.28 11.05 21.39
C VAL A 1011 -18.44 12.34 21.40
N HIS A 1012 -18.77 13.32 20.55
CA HIS A 1012 -18.07 14.60 20.46
C HIS A 1012 -18.83 15.78 21.06
N GLU A 1013 -20.07 15.58 21.51
CA GLU A 1013 -20.93 16.58 22.16
C GLU A 1013 -21.32 16.22 23.62
N PRO A 1014 -20.38 15.79 24.50
CA PRO A 1014 -20.71 15.57 25.91
C PRO A 1014 -20.96 16.92 26.63
N SER A 1015 -21.90 16.94 27.56
CA SER A 1015 -22.23 18.12 28.37
C SER A 1015 -21.08 18.51 29.30
N SER A 1016 -20.26 17.52 29.69
CA SER A 1016 -19.08 17.70 30.54
C SER A 1016 -18.01 16.64 30.25
N HIS A 1017 -16.75 16.92 30.61
CA HIS A 1017 -15.66 15.95 30.45
C HIS A 1017 -15.90 14.64 31.23
N GLU A 1018 -16.47 14.75 32.44
CA GLU A 1018 -16.80 13.60 33.30
C GLU A 1018 -17.87 12.68 32.68
N GLU A 1019 -18.74 13.20 31.81
CA GLU A 1019 -19.74 12.41 31.09
C GLU A 1019 -19.07 11.47 30.08
N ILE A 1020 -18.11 11.98 29.31
CA ILE A 1020 -17.41 11.19 28.29
C ILE A 1020 -16.36 10.24 28.89
N GLU A 1021 -15.79 10.58 30.05
CA GLU A 1021 -15.00 9.63 30.86
C GLU A 1021 -15.82 8.41 31.31
N LYS A 1022 -17.10 8.60 31.66
CA LYS A 1022 -17.98 7.52 32.13
C LYS A 1022 -18.69 6.75 31.02
N LEU A 1023 -18.70 7.27 29.78
CA LEU A 1023 -19.40 6.65 28.67
C LEU A 1023 -18.80 5.28 28.30
N ASP A 1024 -19.66 4.26 28.22
CA ASP A 1024 -19.34 2.99 27.56
C ASP A 1024 -19.58 3.13 26.04
N ILE A 1025 -18.50 3.43 25.33
CA ILE A 1025 -18.53 3.77 23.91
C ILE A 1025 -18.97 2.57 23.06
N THR A 1026 -18.51 1.34 23.38
CA THR A 1026 -18.88 0.13 22.62
C THR A 1026 -20.35 -0.22 22.84
N GLN A 1027 -20.81 -0.21 24.10
CA GLN A 1027 -22.22 -0.41 24.43
C GLN A 1027 -23.10 0.58 23.68
N LYS A 1028 -22.74 1.88 23.74
CA LYS A 1028 -23.56 2.94 23.15
C LYS A 1028 -23.56 2.90 21.62
N TYR A 1029 -22.45 2.51 20.97
CA TYR A 1029 -22.38 2.32 19.52
C TYR A 1029 -23.39 1.27 19.03
N ASN A 1030 -23.39 0.08 19.65
CA ASN A 1030 -24.27 -1.01 19.24
C ASN A 1030 -25.73 -0.77 19.65
N ALA A 1031 -25.97 -0.21 20.84
CA ALA A 1031 -27.32 0.16 21.29
C ALA A 1031 -27.96 1.20 20.35
N LEU A 1032 -27.24 2.26 20.00
CA LEU A 1032 -27.73 3.30 19.11
C LEU A 1032 -27.96 2.77 17.67
N ARG A 1033 -27.18 1.78 17.24
CA ARG A 1033 -27.38 1.09 15.94
C ARG A 1033 -28.74 0.40 15.89
N GLN A 1034 -29.07 -0.37 16.93
CA GLN A 1034 -30.37 -1.05 17.04
C GLN A 1034 -31.51 -0.03 17.19
N GLU A 1035 -31.31 1.01 18.02
CA GLU A 1035 -32.30 2.07 18.30
C GLU A 1035 -32.69 2.88 17.05
N ILE A 1036 -31.77 3.05 16.09
CA ILE A 1036 -31.99 3.82 14.85
C ILE A 1036 -32.37 2.90 13.69
N SER A 1037 -31.60 1.84 13.42
CA SER A 1037 -31.85 0.96 12.27
C SER A 1037 -32.98 -0.05 12.48
N GLN A 1038 -33.40 -0.29 13.74
CA GLN A 1038 -34.37 -1.31 14.13
C GLN A 1038 -33.98 -2.77 13.76
N LEU A 1039 -32.70 -2.99 13.39
CA LEU A 1039 -32.14 -4.30 13.08
C LEU A 1039 -31.47 -4.91 14.33
N ASP A 1040 -31.83 -6.14 14.67
CA ASP A 1040 -31.29 -6.86 15.83
C ASP A 1040 -29.83 -7.32 15.58
N GLY A 1041 -28.97 -7.17 16.59
CA GLY A 1041 -27.65 -7.79 16.66
C GLY A 1041 -27.62 -9.03 17.56
N PRO A 1042 -26.42 -9.51 17.92
CA PRO A 1042 -26.21 -10.60 18.88
C PRO A 1042 -26.88 -10.39 20.25
N GLU A 1043 -27.13 -9.16 20.68
CA GLU A 1043 -27.82 -8.85 21.94
C GLU A 1043 -29.25 -9.41 22.00
N ALA A 1044 -29.87 -9.65 20.84
CA ALA A 1044 -31.22 -10.18 20.72
C ALA A 1044 -31.26 -11.72 20.71
N LEU A 1045 -30.11 -12.39 20.70
CA LEU A 1045 -30.00 -13.85 20.82
C LEU A 1045 -30.36 -14.31 22.25
N GLU A 1046 -30.87 -15.52 22.37
CA GLU A 1046 -31.19 -16.12 23.66
C GLU A 1046 -29.96 -16.80 24.30
N GLY A 1047 -30.02 -17.03 25.61
CA GLY A 1047 -28.91 -17.59 26.40
C GLY A 1047 -27.98 -16.53 26.98
N GLU A 1048 -26.70 -16.90 27.17
CA GLU A 1048 -25.71 -16.10 27.92
C GLU A 1048 -25.39 -14.72 27.32
N LYS A 1049 -25.73 -14.48 26.04
CA LYS A 1049 -25.47 -13.23 25.32
C LYS A 1049 -26.66 -12.27 25.26
N LYS A 1050 -27.79 -12.61 25.89
CA LYS A 1050 -29.00 -11.78 25.84
C LYS A 1050 -28.78 -10.44 26.54
N GLY A 1051 -28.86 -9.34 25.79
CA GLY A 1051 -28.59 -7.98 26.27
C GLY A 1051 -27.11 -7.62 26.41
N ASP A 1052 -26.19 -8.48 25.94
CA ASP A 1052 -24.78 -8.15 25.78
C ASP A 1052 -24.59 -7.27 24.53
N TRP A 1053 -24.08 -6.05 24.72
CA TRP A 1053 -23.82 -5.09 23.64
C TRP A 1053 -22.34 -4.98 23.28
N HIS A 1054 -21.46 -5.78 23.90
CA HIS A 1054 -20.00 -5.76 23.70
C HIS A 1054 -19.52 -6.77 22.65
N TRP A 1055 -20.44 -7.26 21.82
CA TRP A 1055 -20.19 -8.28 20.80
C TRP A 1055 -19.33 -7.82 19.60
N GLY A 1056 -19.23 -6.51 19.36
CA GLY A 1056 -18.51 -5.94 18.22
C GLY A 1056 -18.08 -4.50 18.45
N ASN A 1057 -16.97 -4.11 17.82
CA ASN A 1057 -16.33 -2.81 18.01
C ASN A 1057 -16.30 -2.03 16.69
N GLY A 1058 -17.44 -1.89 16.01
CA GLY A 1058 -17.52 -1.22 14.71
C GLY A 1058 -16.92 0.19 14.69
N GLN A 1059 -17.01 0.94 15.80
CA GLN A 1059 -16.36 2.25 15.98
C GLN A 1059 -14.81 2.18 15.87
N ALA A 1060 -14.19 1.06 16.24
CA ALA A 1060 -12.75 0.82 16.11
C ALA A 1060 -12.34 0.49 14.64
N THR A 1061 -13.31 0.09 13.82
CA THR A 1061 -13.13 -0.12 12.36
C THR A 1061 -13.45 1.11 11.51
N PHE A 1062 -13.98 2.18 12.13
CA PHE A 1062 -14.59 3.30 11.42
C PHE A 1062 -13.60 4.46 11.21
N GLY A 1063 -12.84 4.38 10.12
CA GLY A 1063 -11.77 5.32 9.76
C GLY A 1063 -12.16 6.80 9.82
N HIS A 1064 -13.38 7.18 9.42
CA HIS A 1064 -13.86 8.56 9.40
C HIS A 1064 -13.78 9.27 10.75
N LEU A 1065 -14.10 8.58 11.85
CA LEU A 1065 -14.12 9.17 13.19
C LEU A 1065 -12.74 9.63 13.68
N ILE A 1066 -11.66 9.19 13.03
CA ILE A 1066 -10.28 9.56 13.34
C ILE A 1066 -9.58 10.27 12.16
N GLY A 1067 -9.95 9.95 10.92
CA GLY A 1067 -9.45 10.54 9.67
C GLY A 1067 -10.03 11.92 9.33
N GLY A 1068 -10.34 12.76 10.33
CA GLY A 1068 -10.75 14.16 10.14
C GLY A 1068 -12.24 14.42 9.91
N TYR A 1069 -13.08 13.40 9.83
CA TYR A 1069 -14.56 13.56 9.76
C TYR A 1069 -15.23 13.64 11.13
N ASP A 1070 -14.46 13.70 12.22
CA ASP A 1070 -14.97 13.87 13.59
C ASP A 1070 -15.92 15.08 13.75
N ALA A 1071 -17.05 14.82 14.40
CA ALA A 1071 -18.23 15.69 14.51
C ALA A 1071 -18.63 16.28 13.16
N GLY A 1072 -18.68 15.43 12.14
CA GLY A 1072 -18.80 15.79 10.73
C GLY A 1072 -19.35 14.70 9.82
N TYR A 1073 -19.60 13.49 10.30
CA TYR A 1073 -20.13 12.42 9.47
C TYR A 1073 -21.56 12.70 8.97
N TYR A 1074 -22.31 13.57 9.66
CA TYR A 1074 -23.59 14.11 9.18
C TYR A 1074 -23.49 14.76 7.78
N GLY A 1075 -22.29 15.21 7.39
CA GLY A 1075 -22.01 15.90 6.13
C GLY A 1075 -22.40 15.09 4.89
N TYR A 1076 -22.35 13.76 4.95
CA TYR A 1076 -22.83 12.89 3.87
C TYR A 1076 -24.34 13.00 3.64
N LEU A 1077 -25.13 13.08 4.71
CA LEU A 1077 -26.59 13.20 4.64
C LEU A 1077 -27.03 14.63 4.29
N SER A 1078 -26.36 15.66 4.81
CA SER A 1078 -26.66 17.05 4.44
C SER A 1078 -26.32 17.32 2.97
N SER A 1079 -25.17 16.83 2.50
CA SER A 1079 -24.79 16.89 1.09
C SER A 1079 -25.79 16.17 0.19
N GLN A 1080 -26.32 15.02 0.63
CA GLN A 1080 -27.32 14.28 -0.13
C GLN A 1080 -28.64 15.06 -0.25
N VAL A 1081 -29.06 15.75 0.82
CA VAL A 1081 -30.21 16.66 0.79
C VAL A 1081 -29.99 17.82 -0.19
N TYR A 1082 -28.84 18.50 -0.10
CA TYR A 1082 -28.54 19.64 -0.97
C TYR A 1082 -28.42 19.24 -2.44
N SER A 1083 -27.82 18.08 -2.72
CA SER A 1083 -27.66 17.56 -4.08
C SER A 1083 -28.98 17.09 -4.69
N THR A 1084 -29.85 16.42 -3.93
CA THR A 1084 -31.21 16.11 -4.38
C THR A 1084 -31.99 17.40 -4.65
N ASP A 1085 -31.89 18.44 -3.83
CA ASP A 1085 -32.58 19.71 -4.09
C ASP A 1085 -32.08 20.41 -5.37
N MET A 1086 -30.76 20.49 -5.57
CA MET A 1086 -30.16 20.97 -6.82
C MET A 1086 -30.66 20.18 -8.05
N PHE A 1087 -30.63 18.85 -7.98
CA PHE A 1087 -31.06 18.01 -9.09
C PHE A 1087 -32.56 18.15 -9.38
N TYR A 1088 -33.42 18.09 -8.36
CA TYR A 1088 -34.87 18.15 -8.55
C TYR A 1088 -35.38 19.53 -8.96
N THR A 1089 -34.78 20.60 -8.44
CA THR A 1089 -35.16 21.97 -8.78
C THR A 1089 -34.71 22.38 -10.18
N VAL A 1090 -33.52 21.95 -10.63
CA VAL A 1090 -32.91 22.46 -11.88
C VAL A 1090 -32.87 21.43 -13.01
N PHE A 1091 -32.46 20.19 -12.73
CA PHE A 1091 -32.09 19.21 -13.77
C PHE A 1091 -33.13 18.12 -14.03
N LYS A 1092 -33.94 17.72 -13.06
CA LYS A 1092 -34.90 16.60 -13.19
C LYS A 1092 -35.84 16.71 -14.39
N ALA A 1093 -36.26 17.93 -14.73
CA ALA A 1093 -37.14 18.19 -15.88
C ALA A 1093 -36.42 18.09 -17.24
N ASN A 1094 -35.13 18.42 -17.31
CA ASN A 1094 -34.28 18.24 -18.48
C ASN A 1094 -32.81 18.01 -18.07
N PRO A 1095 -32.38 16.75 -17.87
CA PRO A 1095 -31.03 16.45 -17.39
C PRO A 1095 -29.89 16.77 -18.37
N MET A 1096 -30.19 17.17 -19.63
CA MET A 1096 -29.18 17.65 -20.59
C MET A 1096 -29.34 19.13 -20.92
N ASN A 1097 -29.86 19.93 -19.98
CA ASN A 1097 -29.96 21.37 -20.18
C ASN A 1097 -28.59 22.05 -20.07
N GLY A 1098 -27.85 22.13 -21.18
CA GLY A 1098 -26.50 22.73 -21.24
C GLY A 1098 -26.41 24.21 -20.88
N LYS A 1099 -27.53 24.94 -20.77
CA LYS A 1099 -27.55 26.30 -20.18
C LYS A 1099 -27.46 26.24 -18.66
N GLU A 1100 -28.25 25.36 -18.05
CA GLU A 1100 -28.31 25.20 -16.60
C GLU A 1100 -27.09 24.42 -16.08
N GLY A 1101 -26.52 23.53 -16.89
CA GLY A 1101 -25.22 22.91 -16.64
C GLY A 1101 -24.09 23.95 -16.57
N ARG A 1102 -24.02 24.89 -17.52
CA ARG A 1102 -23.08 26.03 -17.45
C ARG A 1102 -23.35 26.94 -16.26
N ARG A 1103 -24.62 27.25 -15.94
CA ARG A 1103 -24.95 27.99 -14.71
C ARG A 1103 -24.42 27.28 -13.46
N TYR A 1104 -24.64 25.97 -13.36
CA TYR A 1104 -24.12 25.16 -12.26
C TYR A 1104 -22.59 25.18 -12.19
N ARG A 1105 -21.91 25.02 -13.33
CA ARG A 1105 -20.45 25.17 -13.44
C ARG A 1105 -20.00 26.51 -12.84
N HIS A 1106 -20.42 27.65 -13.39
CA HIS A 1106 -19.91 28.97 -12.97
C HIS A 1106 -20.33 29.39 -11.56
N THR A 1107 -21.55 29.02 -11.12
CA THR A 1107 -22.06 29.42 -9.80
C THR A 1107 -21.50 28.51 -8.70
N VAL A 1108 -21.47 27.19 -8.92
CA VAL A 1108 -21.18 26.19 -7.89
C VAL A 1108 -19.73 25.69 -7.97
N LEU A 1109 -19.30 25.22 -9.13
CA LEU A 1109 -18.00 24.54 -9.26
C LEU A 1109 -16.82 25.51 -9.42
N GLU A 1110 -16.94 26.56 -10.24
CA GLU A 1110 -15.80 27.45 -10.53
C GLU A 1110 -15.36 28.25 -9.29
N ARG A 1111 -16.18 28.31 -8.24
CA ARG A 1111 -15.86 28.99 -6.98
C ARG A 1111 -14.94 28.19 -6.07
N GLY A 1112 -14.94 26.85 -6.13
CA GLY A 1112 -14.33 26.03 -5.08
C GLY A 1112 -14.72 26.53 -3.68
N GLY A 1113 -13.74 26.61 -2.78
CA GLY A 1113 -13.90 27.17 -1.43
C GLY A 1113 -13.84 28.69 -1.30
N SER A 1114 -13.84 29.49 -2.39
CA SER A 1114 -13.58 30.94 -2.35
C SER A 1114 -14.73 31.80 -1.80
N LYS A 1115 -15.92 31.22 -1.61
CA LYS A 1115 -17.12 31.85 -1.06
C LYS A 1115 -17.81 30.90 -0.07
N GLU A 1116 -18.67 31.41 0.82
CA GLU A 1116 -19.47 30.55 1.69
C GLU A 1116 -20.47 29.71 0.88
N GLU A 1117 -20.48 28.41 1.13
CA GLU A 1117 -21.15 27.41 0.31
C GLU A 1117 -22.69 27.49 0.42
N MET A 1118 -23.22 28.03 1.53
CA MET A 1118 -24.64 28.38 1.64
C MET A 1118 -25.03 29.52 0.69
N GLU A 1119 -24.17 30.53 0.53
CA GLU A 1119 -24.43 31.62 -0.41
C GLU A 1119 -24.35 31.14 -1.86
N ILE A 1120 -23.45 30.19 -2.16
CA ILE A 1120 -23.35 29.51 -3.45
C ILE A 1120 -24.66 28.76 -3.78
N LEU A 1121 -25.20 28.00 -2.82
CA LEU A 1121 -26.48 27.30 -3.01
C LEU A 1121 -27.66 28.29 -3.13
N GLU A 1122 -27.71 29.34 -2.31
CA GLU A 1122 -28.75 30.36 -2.39
C GLU A 1122 -28.74 31.08 -3.75
N GLU A 1123 -27.55 31.40 -4.29
CA GLU A 1123 -27.37 31.98 -5.61
C GLU A 1123 -27.80 31.03 -6.74
N PHE A 1124 -27.46 29.74 -6.63
CA PHE A 1124 -27.80 28.75 -7.66
C PHE A 1124 -29.27 28.32 -7.65
N LEU A 1125 -29.89 28.19 -6.47
CA LEU A 1125 -31.30 27.78 -6.31
C LEU A 1125 -32.27 28.97 -6.36
N GLY A 1126 -31.80 30.20 -6.12
CA GLY A 1126 -32.64 31.39 -5.93
C GLY A 1126 -33.39 31.42 -4.59
N ARG A 1127 -33.06 30.50 -3.67
CA ARG A 1127 -33.61 30.34 -2.33
C ARG A 1127 -32.68 29.48 -1.47
N LYS A 1128 -32.91 29.44 -0.16
CA LYS A 1128 -32.27 28.45 0.72
C LYS A 1128 -32.63 27.01 0.30
N PRO A 1129 -31.71 26.04 0.47
CA PRO A 1129 -31.99 24.64 0.18
C PRO A 1129 -33.06 24.06 1.12
N GLU A 1130 -33.83 23.09 0.64
CA GLU A 1130 -34.93 22.44 1.40
C GLU A 1130 -34.81 20.91 1.42
N THR A 1131 -35.21 20.28 2.53
CA THR A 1131 -35.21 18.81 2.71
C THR A 1131 -36.33 18.10 1.92
N GLU A 1132 -37.32 18.84 1.44
CA GLU A 1132 -38.55 18.27 0.87
C GLU A 1132 -38.32 17.61 -0.49
N ALA A 1133 -37.28 17.99 -1.25
CA ALA A 1133 -36.89 17.24 -2.44
C ALA A 1133 -36.42 15.82 -2.10
N PHE A 1134 -35.59 15.68 -1.06
CA PHE A 1134 -35.05 14.42 -0.55
C PHE A 1134 -36.16 13.51 0.02
N TYR A 1135 -37.06 14.04 0.85
CA TYR A 1135 -38.17 13.23 1.39
C TYR A 1135 -39.14 12.74 0.29
N ARG A 1136 -39.45 13.59 -0.70
CA ARG A 1136 -40.27 13.19 -1.86
C ARG A 1136 -39.59 12.10 -2.70
N GLU A 1137 -38.27 12.17 -2.88
CA GLU A 1137 -37.49 11.14 -3.56
C GLU A 1137 -37.57 9.79 -2.83
N LEU A 1138 -37.47 9.79 -1.49
CA LEU A 1138 -37.63 8.58 -0.65
C LEU A 1138 -39.09 8.09 -0.52
N GLY A 1139 -40.06 8.73 -1.19
CA GLY A 1139 -41.48 8.39 -1.08
C GLY A 1139 -42.11 8.71 0.29
N ILE A 1140 -41.49 9.59 1.07
CA ILE A 1140 -41.93 10.00 2.40
C ILE A 1140 -42.76 11.29 2.26
N SER A 1141 -44.05 11.22 2.55
CA SER A 1141 -44.91 12.41 2.66
C SER A 1141 -44.63 13.18 3.97
N GLN A 1142 -45.01 14.46 3.98
CA GLN A 1142 -45.08 15.27 5.21
C GLN A 1142 -46.03 14.65 6.26
#